data_AF-A0A818R232-F1
#
_entry.id   AF-A0A818R232-F1
#
_cell.length_a   1.000
_cell.length_b   1.000
_cell.length_c   1.000
_cell.angle_alpha   90.00
_cell.angle_beta   90.00
_cell.angle_gamma   90.00
#
_symmetry.space_group_name_H-M   'P 1'
#
loop_
_entity.id
_entity.type
_entity.pdbx_description
1 polymer ?
#
loop_
_entity_poly.entity_id
_entity_poly.type
_entity_poly.pdbx_seq_one_letter_code
_entity_poly.pdbx_strand_id
1 'polypeptide(L)'
;MTAVVEYYPSPGHIGNDLFLKDDIKDINEDSQAIEQIYSYWFGENINTWSKTYPLNTKLWFKVQEQVDREIKEKFEGLLIDAARPNSDLYQRWKKTDRGKLALIILLDQFSRNMYRGTAKMFEFDSLALSLALEITEDCTHIKSYSLPERLFIYLPLVHSENLVYTTKGADRLEQLASEVTQRDVRRRYATNARSARVHQQIIEMYGRYPHRNHLLGRQSTPEEEEYLKTARNGFVRSVQTIQCPSSSILMPPDTSSTYPSLKILVLHGFHQNSNSLKRSAKKLFRELKGIATFYFANAPLPYNPTGEVKEQLLAAFGDGNLPEISYQRQWWNASKDSKIYHHLDVSLHYLDKLFKSDGPFDGVFGFAQGAALGGILCGLQPFGNISFHFAILISGFASRAECHEHLMQPNAIKNISSLHIYGVNDVLITSDRTLKLAAAFENPIIVSHPGGHFTPNTWPTNNIKQFLLDQQQQLLHQSDGISSFGENLPQSLITFEEKLKATIKFHQKRIVTLLSAERKENKLPVILVGLSKPMDKSTLETIIDHINDHLLDDVMLLIWSKRTGFHNTEDSSSLFFRHWLLLYLKKSDEVLSSYLSIIPKYGSWADLKTLYVCASQMEGEYPDQKGLLDQLKSACVKMFADQLRQDHRTILKQPDELSNEKEEQMNIESQEWISNCAKEAPRISNNPKNINTVMAKDIARYMHPLSPTAMNNERQLKAEKGYAYLLYKRLISAVCQVLEKASPTFVNEQARSRNRKDRALRLTKEQREELLNAPPSTYITNPEPEPVVPCALEDLQPLFDHLTSNKSGPGDENQPVVFTRGTIMSDGRLDLCKQVVGPQGIQPLLNAMKNSDVVNRLLLGNNIVGLPGAQAISNYIRFNQDSHIDTWYIAGNNFDSECISLICNALVNDMKVKALWLKRNPILTSGVVHIAQMLRTNHYLQTLDLLNTGLLDEGCKILFDAFKVNRTLKHLYLDTNGLTVKSGRIIRLHFEENDNQLESLYLSCNAFGDGGTSEIAVGLKHDQHLKRLGLASNCIGPDGVRALVDALIAHPSLQQLNLGFMKATILLGGLDNVIGDEGAGEVSRLIRSNEYIRSIDLTFNGISQRGLMKLRDALRENRTLTTLKVLQFGQVHSEITKEEINMMLETNKIEWGRQVLSNIDGSSLTKADCLQKGQQLNEEINFPEHVMEIISYYRTH
;
A
#
# COMPACT_ATOMS: atom_id res chain seq x y z
N MET A 1 -47.84 -5.67 31.29
CA MET A 1 -49.12 -5.23 31.87
C MET A 1 -49.23 -3.74 31.52
N THR A 2 -49.95 -3.39 30.43
CA THR A 2 -51.40 -3.02 30.38
C THR A 2 -51.66 -1.61 30.96
N ALA A 3 -52.57 -0.76 30.47
CA ALA A 3 -53.46 -0.67 29.29
C ALA A 3 -54.05 0.77 29.31
N VAL A 4 -54.12 1.55 28.21
CA VAL A 4 -55.22 1.68 27.21
C VAL A 4 -56.58 2.22 27.74
N VAL A 5 -56.83 3.52 27.44
CA VAL A 5 -58.04 4.21 26.88
C VAL A 5 -59.46 4.06 27.51
N GLU A 6 -60.21 5.20 27.59
CA GLU A 6 -61.62 5.45 27.10
C GLU A 6 -62.49 6.41 27.96
N TYR A 7 -63.31 7.29 27.34
CA TYR A 7 -64.81 7.25 27.33
C TYR A 7 -65.55 8.45 26.64
N TYR A 8 -66.34 8.14 25.59
CA TYR A 8 -67.77 8.49 25.18
C TYR A 8 -68.57 9.72 25.75
N PRO A 9 -69.86 10.04 25.35
CA PRO A 9 -70.89 9.33 24.50
C PRO A 9 -71.82 10.12 23.49
N SER A 10 -72.39 9.37 22.50
CA SER A 10 -73.82 9.10 22.07
C SER A 10 -74.96 10.16 22.04
N PRO A 11 -76.23 9.89 21.55
CA PRO A 11 -76.90 8.72 20.85
C PRO A 11 -77.68 9.11 19.54
N GLY A 12 -78.57 8.34 18.86
CA GLY A 12 -78.88 6.88 18.80
C GLY A 12 -80.38 6.47 18.52
N HIS A 13 -80.61 5.44 17.66
CA HIS A 13 -81.73 4.42 17.60
C HIS A 13 -82.96 4.43 16.60
N ILE A 14 -83.33 3.17 16.23
CA ILE A 14 -84.49 2.60 15.48
C ILE A 14 -84.48 2.76 13.94
N GLY A 15 -84.61 1.71 13.09
CA GLY A 15 -84.62 0.25 13.32
C GLY A 15 -84.97 -0.57 12.05
N ASN A 16 -84.47 -1.81 11.95
CA ASN A 16 -84.81 -2.95 11.07
C ASN A 16 -84.90 -2.74 9.53
N ASP A 17 -84.67 -3.72 8.66
CA ASP A 17 -83.87 -4.96 8.64
C ASP A 17 -83.84 -5.30 7.14
N LEU A 18 -82.72 -5.20 6.41
CA LEU A 18 -81.77 -6.30 6.31
C LEU A 18 -80.32 -5.86 6.00
N PHE A 19 -80.04 -4.55 5.94
CA PHE A 19 -78.85 -4.02 5.23
C PHE A 19 -77.75 -3.39 6.11
N LEU A 20 -78.01 -3.03 7.38
CA LEU A 20 -77.09 -2.14 8.14
C LEU A 20 -76.08 -2.84 9.07
N LYS A 21 -76.17 -4.15 9.30
CA LYS A 21 -75.19 -4.87 10.15
C LYS A 21 -73.92 -5.25 9.40
N ASP A 22 -74.05 -5.60 8.12
CA ASP A 22 -72.91 -5.86 7.26
C ASP A 22 -72.18 -4.54 6.97
N ASP A 23 -72.90 -3.46 6.63
CA ASP A 23 -72.33 -2.12 6.38
C ASP A 23 -71.37 -1.62 7.49
N ILE A 24 -71.72 -1.74 8.77
CA ILE A 24 -70.85 -1.24 9.87
C ILE A 24 -69.63 -2.13 10.09
N LYS A 25 -69.76 -3.45 9.87
CA LYS A 25 -68.64 -4.39 9.94
C LYS A 25 -67.67 -4.15 8.77
N ASP A 26 -68.23 -3.98 7.57
CA ASP A 26 -67.54 -3.62 6.34
C ASP A 26 -66.78 -2.28 6.47
N ILE A 27 -67.36 -1.25 7.10
CA ILE A 27 -66.68 0.05 7.32
C ILE A 27 -65.44 -0.08 8.22
N ASN A 28 -65.48 -0.93 9.25
CA ASN A 28 -64.32 -1.15 10.12
C ASN A 28 -63.25 -2.03 9.46
N GLU A 29 -63.66 -3.08 8.74
CA GLU A 29 -62.73 -3.94 7.97
C GLU A 29 -62.08 -3.15 6.82
N ASP A 30 -62.83 -2.28 6.14
CA ASP A 30 -62.32 -1.31 5.15
C ASP A 30 -61.27 -0.38 5.75
N SER A 31 -61.61 0.27 6.87
CA SER A 31 -60.72 1.23 7.51
C SER A 31 -59.40 0.57 7.93
N GLN A 32 -59.46 -0.67 8.42
CA GLN A 32 -58.28 -1.45 8.77
C GLN A 32 -57.46 -1.85 7.54
N ALA A 33 -58.09 -2.31 6.45
CA ALA A 33 -57.40 -2.70 5.21
C ALA A 33 -56.76 -1.51 4.48
N ILE A 34 -57.44 -0.36 4.43
CA ILE A 34 -56.90 0.90 3.93
C ILE A 34 -55.67 1.31 4.75
N GLU A 35 -55.76 1.26 6.08
CA GLU A 35 -54.65 1.64 6.95
C GLU A 35 -53.46 0.67 6.89
N GLN A 36 -53.69 -0.62 6.58
CA GLN A 36 -52.61 -1.57 6.30
C GLN A 36 -51.85 -1.23 5.01
N ILE A 37 -52.55 -0.88 3.92
CA ILE A 37 -51.93 -0.46 2.66
C ILE A 37 -51.10 0.81 2.88
N TYR A 38 -51.66 1.78 3.60
CA TYR A 38 -50.99 3.02 3.98
C TYR A 38 -49.78 2.79 4.91
N SER A 39 -49.94 2.04 6.00
CA SER A 39 -48.83 1.76 6.92
C SER A 39 -47.70 0.97 6.26
N TYR A 40 -48.02 0.03 5.36
CA TYR A 40 -47.02 -0.76 4.63
C TYR A 40 -46.29 0.05 3.54
N TRP A 41 -47.04 0.72 2.65
CA TRP A 41 -46.43 1.41 1.52
C TRP A 41 -45.68 2.67 1.93
N PHE A 42 -46.19 3.34 2.95
CA PHE A 42 -45.93 4.74 3.22
C PHE A 42 -45.24 4.86 4.60
N GLY A 43 -45.72 4.13 5.62
CA GLY A 43 -45.14 4.04 6.97
C GLY A 43 -46.12 4.42 8.10
N GLU A 44 -45.86 4.00 9.34
CA GLU A 44 -46.79 4.11 10.49
C GLU A 44 -47.07 5.54 11.02
N ASN A 45 -46.51 6.60 10.42
CA ASN A 45 -46.55 7.97 10.98
C ASN A 45 -47.01 9.05 9.98
N ILE A 46 -48.03 8.72 9.19
CA ILE A 46 -48.61 9.53 8.09
C ILE A 46 -48.89 10.98 8.49
N ASN A 47 -49.42 11.20 9.69
CA ASN A 47 -49.79 12.53 10.21
C ASN A 47 -48.60 13.50 10.38
N THR A 48 -47.35 13.04 10.20
CA THR A 48 -46.14 13.88 10.28
C THR A 48 -45.53 14.27 8.93
N TRP A 49 -45.98 13.72 7.80
CA TRP A 49 -45.26 13.84 6.51
C TRP A 49 -45.49 15.12 5.70
N SER A 50 -45.77 16.23 6.37
CA SER A 50 -45.85 17.50 5.66
C SER A 50 -44.44 18.08 5.41
N LYS A 51 -44.15 18.38 4.14
CA LYS A 51 -43.07 19.25 3.61
C LYS A 51 -41.63 18.73 3.55
N THR A 52 -41.20 17.70 4.28
CA THR A 52 -39.75 17.32 4.33
C THR A 52 -39.41 15.83 4.23
N TYR A 53 -40.39 14.93 4.11
CA TYR A 53 -40.13 13.49 4.24
C TYR A 53 -39.29 12.90 3.08
N PRO A 54 -38.22 12.12 3.35
CA PRO A 54 -37.39 11.53 2.30
C PRO A 54 -38.09 10.34 1.64
N LEU A 55 -38.31 10.41 0.32
CA LEU A 55 -38.91 9.31 -0.47
C LEU A 55 -38.27 7.95 -0.13
N ASN A 56 -39.08 6.91 0.13
CA ASN A 56 -38.63 5.54 0.35
C ASN A 56 -38.30 4.86 -1.00
N THR A 57 -37.30 5.40 -1.70
CA THR A 57 -36.90 4.95 -3.05
C THR A 57 -36.40 3.50 -3.09
N LYS A 58 -36.06 2.90 -1.94
CA LYS A 58 -35.73 1.48 -1.82
C LYS A 58 -36.99 0.60 -1.91
N LEU A 59 -38.10 1.00 -1.31
CA LEU A 59 -39.37 0.26 -1.39
C LEU A 59 -40.06 0.50 -2.74
N TRP A 60 -40.23 1.77 -3.13
CA TRP A 60 -41.11 2.14 -4.24
C TRP A 60 -40.55 1.91 -5.64
N PHE A 61 -39.24 2.11 -5.85
CA PHE A 61 -38.66 2.22 -7.21
C PHE A 61 -37.50 1.27 -7.48
N LYS A 62 -37.26 0.31 -6.58
CA LYS A 62 -36.21 -0.70 -6.73
C LYS A 62 -36.85 -2.09 -6.71
N VAL A 63 -36.63 -2.87 -7.77
CA VAL A 63 -37.05 -4.27 -7.85
C VAL A 63 -36.38 -5.07 -6.73
N GLN A 64 -37.19 -5.72 -5.90
CA GLN A 64 -36.76 -6.56 -4.77
C GLN A 64 -37.73 -7.73 -4.63
N GLU A 65 -37.29 -8.92 -5.05
CA GLU A 65 -38.12 -10.14 -5.11
C GLU A 65 -38.79 -10.51 -3.77
N GLN A 66 -38.13 -10.22 -2.64
CA GLN A 66 -38.70 -10.41 -1.31
C GLN A 66 -39.90 -9.47 -1.02
N VAL A 67 -39.84 -8.23 -1.50
CA VAL A 67 -40.94 -7.25 -1.40
C VAL A 67 -42.06 -7.61 -2.37
N ASP A 68 -41.71 -8.06 -3.59
CA ASP A 68 -42.68 -8.52 -4.59
C ASP A 68 -43.49 -9.74 -4.06
N ARG A 69 -42.83 -10.69 -3.36
CA ARG A 69 -43.51 -11.78 -2.64
C ARG A 69 -44.37 -11.29 -1.48
N GLU A 70 -43.82 -10.46 -0.59
CA GLU A 70 -44.54 -9.99 0.61
C GLU A 70 -45.81 -9.21 0.24
N ILE A 71 -45.74 -8.33 -0.77
CA ILE A 71 -46.90 -7.59 -1.27
C ILE A 71 -47.97 -8.55 -1.81
N LYS A 72 -47.56 -9.61 -2.52
CA LYS A 72 -48.47 -10.62 -3.04
C LYS A 72 -49.14 -11.42 -1.93
N GLU A 73 -48.35 -11.98 -1.01
CA GLU A 73 -48.84 -12.76 0.13
C GLU A 73 -49.83 -11.98 1.00
N LYS A 74 -49.62 -10.67 1.18
CA LYS A 74 -50.48 -9.82 2.03
C LYS A 74 -51.70 -9.22 1.33
N PHE A 75 -51.59 -8.85 0.06
CA PHE A 75 -52.58 -7.97 -0.58
C PHE A 75 -53.21 -8.53 -1.88
N GLU A 76 -52.81 -9.72 -2.36
CA GLU A 76 -53.37 -10.28 -3.62
C GLU A 76 -54.88 -10.56 -3.52
N GLY A 77 -55.37 -11.01 -2.36
CA GLY A 77 -56.80 -11.20 -2.11
C GLY A 77 -57.59 -9.88 -2.24
N LEU A 78 -57.13 -8.82 -1.57
CA LEU A 78 -57.75 -7.50 -1.66
C LEU A 78 -57.73 -6.94 -3.09
N LEU A 79 -56.65 -7.16 -3.86
CA LEU A 79 -56.59 -6.75 -5.26
C LEU A 79 -57.64 -7.48 -6.10
N ILE A 80 -57.77 -8.80 -5.93
CA ILE A 80 -58.77 -9.61 -6.64
C ILE A 80 -60.18 -9.12 -6.29
N ASP A 81 -60.47 -8.85 -5.02
CA ASP A 81 -61.79 -8.44 -4.55
C ASP A 81 -62.15 -7.01 -4.99
N ALA A 82 -61.20 -6.08 -4.94
CA ALA A 82 -61.35 -4.72 -5.47
C ALA A 82 -61.53 -4.67 -7.00
N ALA A 83 -60.98 -5.64 -7.73
CA ALA A 83 -61.02 -5.68 -9.19
C ALA A 83 -62.25 -6.43 -9.77
N ARG A 84 -63.09 -7.05 -8.94
CA ARG A 84 -64.28 -7.79 -9.44
C ARG A 84 -65.26 -6.84 -10.16
N PRO A 85 -65.91 -7.27 -11.26
CA PRO A 85 -67.05 -6.55 -11.82
C PRO A 85 -68.12 -6.31 -10.75
N ASN A 86 -68.59 -5.07 -10.63
CA ASN A 86 -69.51 -4.62 -9.56
C ASN A 86 -69.00 -4.88 -8.13
N SER A 87 -67.68 -4.82 -7.89
CA SER A 87 -67.10 -4.95 -6.54
C SER A 87 -67.68 -3.91 -5.55
N ASP A 88 -68.37 -4.41 -4.52
CA ASP A 88 -68.88 -3.57 -3.42
C ASP A 88 -67.72 -2.88 -2.68
N LEU A 89 -66.59 -3.57 -2.48
CA LEU A 89 -65.37 -3.01 -1.90
C LEU A 89 -64.88 -1.81 -2.71
N TYR A 90 -64.79 -1.94 -4.04
CA TYR A 90 -64.42 -0.82 -4.91
C TYR A 90 -65.37 0.37 -4.76
N GLN A 91 -66.68 0.12 -4.76
CA GLN A 91 -67.69 1.19 -4.60
C GLN A 91 -67.71 1.81 -3.19
N ARG A 92 -67.40 1.03 -2.14
CA ARG A 92 -67.25 1.53 -0.77
C ARG A 92 -65.99 2.39 -0.63
N TRP A 93 -64.82 1.88 -1.02
CA TRP A 93 -63.54 2.59 -0.90
C TRP A 93 -63.51 3.85 -1.76
N LYS A 94 -64.09 3.81 -2.97
CA LYS A 94 -64.21 4.96 -3.86
C LYS A 94 -64.98 6.15 -3.25
N LYS A 95 -65.79 5.96 -2.21
CA LYS A 95 -66.49 7.07 -1.52
C LYS A 95 -65.57 7.94 -0.66
N THR A 96 -64.33 7.53 -0.39
CA THR A 96 -63.41 8.26 0.52
C THR A 96 -62.05 8.52 -0.13
N ASP A 97 -61.38 9.61 0.25
CA ASP A 97 -60.07 9.99 -0.32
C ASP A 97 -58.96 8.98 -0.03
N ARG A 98 -58.88 8.49 1.21
CA ARG A 98 -57.93 7.42 1.59
C ARG A 98 -58.26 6.12 0.85
N GLY A 99 -59.54 5.77 0.71
CA GLY A 99 -59.96 4.60 -0.07
C GLY A 99 -59.59 4.73 -1.55
N LYS A 100 -59.80 5.89 -2.19
CA LYS A 100 -59.38 6.13 -3.59
C LYS A 100 -57.87 5.99 -3.77
N LEU A 101 -57.05 6.53 -2.87
CA LEU A 101 -55.59 6.37 -2.98
C LEU A 101 -55.12 4.95 -2.64
N ALA A 102 -55.73 4.28 -1.66
CA ALA A 102 -55.45 2.87 -1.39
C ALA A 102 -55.79 1.98 -2.60
N LEU A 103 -56.91 2.22 -3.28
CA LEU A 103 -57.25 1.59 -4.55
C LEU A 103 -56.21 1.90 -5.64
N ILE A 104 -55.77 3.16 -5.81
CA ILE A 104 -54.71 3.51 -6.79
C ILE A 104 -53.42 2.74 -6.50
N ILE A 105 -52.97 2.67 -5.25
CA ILE A 105 -51.75 1.93 -4.87
C ILE A 105 -51.92 0.44 -5.15
N LEU A 106 -53.07 -0.14 -4.80
CA LEU A 106 -53.38 -1.56 -5.01
C LEU A 106 -53.41 -1.92 -6.51
N LEU A 107 -54.11 -1.12 -7.31
CA LEU A 107 -54.37 -1.37 -8.74
C LEU A 107 -53.18 -1.01 -9.65
N ASP A 108 -52.39 0.03 -9.34
CA ASP A 108 -51.26 0.48 -10.19
C ASP A 108 -49.86 0.12 -9.64
N GLN A 109 -49.63 0.13 -8.33
CA GLN A 109 -48.29 -0.15 -7.78
C GLN A 109 -48.16 -1.60 -7.34
N PHE A 110 -49.03 -2.08 -6.46
CA PHE A 110 -48.94 -3.43 -5.91
C PHE A 110 -49.13 -4.49 -7.00
N SER A 111 -50.08 -4.33 -7.92
CA SER A 111 -50.23 -5.19 -9.11
C SER A 111 -48.93 -5.36 -9.90
N ARG A 112 -48.11 -4.29 -10.00
CA ARG A 112 -46.79 -4.29 -10.67
C ARG A 112 -45.67 -4.94 -9.86
N ASN A 113 -45.83 -5.07 -8.55
CA ASN A 113 -44.98 -5.89 -7.70
C ASN A 113 -45.41 -7.38 -7.76
N MET A 114 -46.70 -7.67 -7.55
CA MET A 114 -47.27 -9.02 -7.48
C MET A 114 -47.12 -9.85 -8.75
N TYR A 115 -47.27 -9.19 -9.90
CA TYR A 115 -47.38 -9.82 -11.22
C TYR A 115 -46.25 -9.41 -12.17
N ARG A 116 -45.15 -8.90 -11.62
CA ARG A 116 -43.99 -8.39 -12.35
C ARG A 116 -43.56 -9.38 -13.43
N GLY A 117 -43.51 -8.91 -14.68
CA GLY A 117 -43.08 -9.74 -15.80
C GLY A 117 -44.17 -10.62 -16.42
N THR A 118 -45.45 -10.38 -16.11
CA THR A 118 -46.62 -11.04 -16.73
C THR A 118 -47.63 -9.98 -17.20
N ALA A 119 -48.53 -10.34 -18.13
CA ALA A 119 -49.58 -9.43 -18.62
C ALA A 119 -50.42 -8.80 -17.49
N LYS A 120 -50.67 -9.56 -16.42
CA LYS A 120 -51.56 -9.23 -15.31
C LYS A 120 -51.13 -7.99 -14.51
N MET A 121 -49.86 -7.57 -14.62
CA MET A 121 -49.41 -6.31 -14.01
C MET A 121 -49.96 -5.04 -14.66
N PHE A 122 -50.67 -5.15 -15.79
CA PHE A 122 -51.30 -4.05 -16.53
C PHE A 122 -52.83 -4.11 -16.53
N GLU A 123 -53.41 -5.20 -16.02
CA GLU A 123 -54.84 -5.53 -16.16
C GLU A 123 -55.75 -4.46 -15.51
N PHE A 124 -55.25 -3.80 -14.47
CA PHE A 124 -55.99 -2.85 -13.65
C PHE A 124 -55.64 -1.37 -13.92
N ASP A 125 -54.77 -1.09 -14.91
CA ASP A 125 -54.31 0.26 -15.26
C ASP A 125 -55.48 1.23 -15.54
N SER A 126 -56.56 0.75 -16.18
CA SER A 126 -57.74 1.56 -16.53
C SER A 126 -58.55 1.97 -15.31
N LEU A 127 -58.71 1.09 -14.32
CA LEU A 127 -59.39 1.39 -13.05
C LEU A 127 -58.59 2.39 -12.22
N ALA A 128 -57.27 2.19 -12.11
CA ALA A 128 -56.38 3.15 -11.43
C ALA A 128 -56.37 4.53 -12.11
N LEU A 129 -56.36 4.58 -13.45
CA LEU A 129 -56.42 5.83 -14.21
C LEU A 129 -57.74 6.56 -13.99
N SER A 130 -58.88 5.85 -13.94
CA SER A 130 -60.19 6.50 -13.71
C SER A 130 -60.27 7.19 -12.35
N LEU A 131 -59.75 6.53 -11.28
CA LEU A 131 -59.66 7.11 -9.94
C LEU A 131 -58.70 8.31 -9.91
N ALA A 132 -57.55 8.20 -10.57
CA ALA A 132 -56.56 9.26 -10.63
C ALA A 132 -57.07 10.50 -11.41
N LEU A 133 -57.87 10.31 -12.47
CA LEU A 133 -58.51 11.42 -13.17
C LEU A 133 -59.54 12.11 -12.27
N GLU A 134 -60.41 11.35 -11.59
CA GLU A 134 -61.42 11.87 -10.68
C GLU A 134 -60.83 12.73 -9.54
N ILE A 135 -59.67 12.34 -8.97
CA ILE A 135 -59.00 13.16 -7.94
C ILE A 135 -58.30 14.39 -8.56
N THR A 136 -57.83 14.32 -9.81
CA THR A 136 -57.00 15.36 -10.44
C THR A 136 -57.77 16.38 -11.30
N GLU A 137 -59.09 16.23 -11.41
CA GLU A 137 -59.96 17.26 -12.00
C GLU A 137 -60.23 18.40 -11.02
N ASP A 138 -60.41 18.12 -9.73
CA ASP A 138 -60.48 19.15 -8.69
C ASP A 138 -59.07 19.56 -8.21
N CYS A 139 -58.59 20.68 -8.78
CA CYS A 139 -57.29 21.27 -8.44
C CYS A 139 -57.21 21.91 -7.04
N THR A 140 -58.32 22.04 -6.32
CA THR A 140 -58.33 22.45 -4.91
C THR A 140 -58.23 21.24 -3.99
N HIS A 141 -58.98 20.18 -4.29
CA HIS A 141 -59.03 18.96 -3.49
C HIS A 141 -57.70 18.20 -3.46
N ILE A 142 -56.99 18.12 -4.60
CA ILE A 142 -55.66 17.47 -4.71
C ILE A 142 -54.62 18.04 -3.72
N LYS A 143 -54.78 19.27 -3.23
CA LYS A 143 -53.85 19.91 -2.26
C LYS A 143 -54.01 19.39 -0.83
N SER A 144 -55.10 18.70 -0.50
CA SER A 144 -55.30 18.04 0.80
C SER A 144 -54.30 16.89 1.02
N TYR A 145 -53.91 16.22 -0.06
CA TYR A 145 -52.94 15.12 -0.06
C TYR A 145 -51.50 15.62 0.14
N SER A 146 -50.69 14.84 0.86
CA SER A 146 -49.26 15.10 1.06
C SER A 146 -48.44 14.97 -0.23
N LEU A 147 -47.16 15.39 -0.19
CA LEU A 147 -46.28 15.34 -1.37
C LEU A 147 -46.01 13.90 -1.87
N PRO A 148 -45.83 12.87 -1.00
CA PRO A 148 -45.73 11.48 -1.46
C PRO A 148 -47.06 10.96 -2.02
N GLU A 149 -48.20 11.28 -1.39
CA GLU A 149 -49.52 10.85 -1.86
C GLU A 149 -49.83 11.40 -3.26
N ARG A 150 -49.61 12.70 -3.49
CA ARG A 150 -49.76 13.33 -4.81
C ARG A 150 -48.88 12.70 -5.89
N LEU A 151 -47.65 12.29 -5.55
CA LEU A 151 -46.78 11.56 -6.49
C LEU A 151 -47.46 10.27 -6.97
N PHE A 152 -48.04 9.46 -6.07
CA PHE A 152 -48.71 8.21 -6.44
C PHE A 152 -50.06 8.43 -7.13
N ILE A 153 -50.79 9.50 -6.83
CA ILE A 153 -52.00 9.89 -7.60
C ILE A 153 -51.65 10.24 -9.06
N TYR A 154 -50.48 10.83 -9.31
CA TYR A 154 -50.06 11.19 -10.67
C TYR A 154 -49.44 10.03 -11.48
N LEU A 155 -48.99 8.93 -10.84
CA LEU A 155 -48.34 7.82 -11.55
C LEU A 155 -49.27 7.08 -12.54
N PRO A 156 -50.55 6.79 -12.26
CA PRO A 156 -51.47 6.21 -13.25
C PRO A 156 -51.61 7.02 -14.54
N LEU A 157 -51.54 8.36 -14.45
CA LEU A 157 -51.55 9.23 -15.65
C LEU A 157 -50.27 9.01 -16.48
N VAL A 158 -49.12 8.89 -15.82
CA VAL A 158 -47.83 8.57 -16.47
C VAL A 158 -47.82 7.14 -17.02
N HIS A 159 -48.49 6.18 -16.39
CA HIS A 159 -48.56 4.79 -16.86
C HIS A 159 -49.61 4.55 -17.97
N SER A 160 -50.43 5.54 -18.28
CA SER A 160 -51.33 5.50 -19.43
C SER A 160 -50.57 5.42 -20.75
N GLU A 161 -51.11 4.68 -21.72
CA GLU A 161 -50.67 4.69 -23.13
C GLU A 161 -51.33 5.83 -23.94
N ASN A 162 -51.97 6.80 -23.28
CA ASN A 162 -52.58 7.97 -23.91
C ASN A 162 -51.72 9.23 -23.69
N LEU A 163 -51.24 9.83 -24.79
CA LEU A 163 -50.34 10.99 -24.76
C LEU A 163 -50.88 12.18 -23.95
N VAL A 164 -52.19 12.44 -23.98
CA VAL A 164 -52.81 13.55 -23.24
C VAL A 164 -52.67 13.31 -21.73
N TYR A 165 -52.94 12.09 -21.27
CA TYR A 165 -52.80 11.75 -19.85
C TYR A 165 -51.33 11.65 -19.42
N THR A 166 -50.45 11.07 -20.25
CA THR A 166 -49.01 11.01 -19.94
C THR A 166 -48.39 12.40 -19.84
N THR A 167 -48.78 13.32 -20.73
CA THR A 167 -48.39 14.75 -20.67
C THR A 167 -48.90 15.42 -19.40
N LYS A 168 -50.21 15.30 -19.09
CA LYS A 168 -50.82 15.82 -17.86
C LYS A 168 -50.11 15.28 -16.61
N GLY A 169 -49.73 14.00 -16.59
CA GLY A 169 -48.96 13.39 -15.51
C GLY A 169 -47.54 13.94 -15.37
N ALA A 170 -46.82 14.14 -16.49
CA ALA A 170 -45.48 14.72 -16.49
C ALA A 170 -45.48 16.17 -16.00
N ASP A 171 -46.39 17.01 -16.50
CA ASP A 171 -46.55 18.42 -16.09
C ASP A 171 -46.87 18.53 -14.59
N ARG A 172 -47.78 17.69 -14.08
CA ARG A 172 -48.14 17.66 -12.65
C ARG A 172 -46.98 17.22 -11.75
N LEU A 173 -46.10 16.32 -12.22
CA LEU A 173 -44.91 15.92 -11.48
C LEU A 173 -43.79 16.96 -11.51
N GLU A 174 -43.65 17.73 -12.59
CA GLU A 174 -42.77 18.90 -12.63
C GLU A 174 -43.26 20.02 -11.71
N GLN A 175 -44.57 20.28 -11.69
CA GLN A 175 -45.19 21.20 -10.72
C GLN A 175 -44.96 20.73 -9.28
N LEU A 176 -45.21 19.44 -8.98
CA LEU A 176 -44.98 18.87 -7.66
C LEU A 176 -43.50 18.98 -7.24
N ALA A 177 -42.56 18.88 -8.19
CA ALA A 177 -41.13 19.07 -7.94
C ALA A 177 -40.72 20.54 -7.77
N SER A 178 -41.45 21.51 -8.34
CA SER A 178 -41.17 22.94 -8.13
C SER A 178 -41.74 23.46 -6.79
N GLU A 179 -42.82 22.86 -6.29
CA GLU A 179 -43.41 23.13 -4.96
C GLU A 179 -42.49 22.74 -3.78
N VAL A 180 -41.46 21.90 -4.00
CA VAL A 180 -40.51 21.48 -2.95
C VAL A 180 -39.36 22.49 -2.79
N THR A 181 -39.32 23.20 -1.68
CA THR A 181 -38.30 24.23 -1.40
C THR A 181 -36.94 23.66 -0.96
N GLN A 182 -36.91 22.54 -0.25
CA GLN A 182 -35.66 21.94 0.24
C GLN A 182 -34.85 21.28 -0.88
N ARG A 183 -33.61 21.73 -1.11
CA ARG A 183 -32.76 21.34 -2.25
C ARG A 183 -32.61 19.82 -2.44
N ASP A 184 -32.34 19.08 -1.37
CA ASP A 184 -32.09 17.63 -1.45
C ASP A 184 -33.37 16.81 -1.66
N VAL A 185 -34.50 17.25 -1.11
CA VAL A 185 -35.82 16.64 -1.36
C VAL A 185 -36.29 16.97 -2.77
N ARG A 186 -36.15 18.23 -3.20
CA ARG A 186 -36.46 18.74 -4.54
C ARG A 186 -35.75 17.93 -5.63
N ARG A 187 -34.46 17.62 -5.42
CA ARG A 187 -33.66 16.79 -6.35
C ARG A 187 -34.26 15.39 -6.58
N ARG A 188 -34.92 14.81 -5.57
CA ARG A 188 -35.58 13.50 -5.69
C ARG A 188 -36.87 13.60 -6.51
N TYR A 189 -37.76 14.54 -6.17
CA TYR A 189 -38.99 14.78 -6.95
C TYR A 189 -38.70 15.18 -8.41
N ALA A 190 -37.70 16.04 -8.65
CA ALA A 190 -37.22 16.40 -9.99
C ALA A 190 -36.62 15.21 -10.76
N THR A 191 -36.32 14.09 -10.11
CA THR A 191 -35.90 12.85 -10.80
C THR A 191 -37.12 12.05 -11.26
N ASN A 192 -38.20 12.00 -10.47
CA ASN A 192 -39.47 11.41 -10.89
C ASN A 192 -40.10 12.20 -12.05
N ALA A 193 -40.09 13.54 -11.97
CA ALA A 193 -40.58 14.42 -13.02
C ALA A 193 -39.85 14.19 -14.37
N ARG A 194 -38.52 14.12 -14.35
CA ARG A 194 -37.72 13.75 -15.55
C ARG A 194 -38.04 12.34 -16.05
N SER A 195 -38.32 11.38 -15.17
CA SER A 195 -38.77 10.04 -15.59
C SER A 195 -40.13 10.10 -16.30
N ALA A 196 -41.06 10.92 -15.82
CA ALA A 196 -42.37 11.10 -16.44
C ALA A 196 -42.29 11.78 -17.82
N ARG A 197 -41.37 12.74 -18.02
CA ARG A 197 -41.06 13.30 -19.35
C ARG A 197 -40.54 12.25 -20.33
N VAL A 198 -39.67 11.34 -19.88
CA VAL A 198 -39.20 10.23 -20.73
C VAL A 198 -40.35 9.27 -21.07
N HIS A 199 -41.29 9.05 -20.14
CA HIS A 199 -42.51 8.29 -20.41
C HIS A 199 -43.40 8.98 -21.46
N GLN A 200 -43.61 10.29 -21.35
CA GLN A 200 -44.32 11.09 -22.36
C GLN A 200 -43.69 10.94 -23.75
N GLN A 201 -42.36 11.08 -23.85
CA GLN A 201 -41.63 10.96 -25.12
C GLN A 201 -41.76 9.57 -25.77
N ILE A 202 -41.90 8.50 -24.98
CA ILE A 202 -42.13 7.15 -25.50
C ILE A 202 -43.54 7.05 -26.11
N ILE A 203 -44.55 7.57 -25.42
CA ILE A 203 -45.93 7.57 -25.95
C ILE A 203 -46.08 8.53 -27.14
N GLU A 204 -45.33 9.63 -27.18
CA GLU A 204 -45.26 10.55 -28.32
C GLU A 204 -44.63 9.89 -29.55
N MET A 205 -43.58 9.09 -29.36
CA MET A 205 -42.81 8.47 -30.44
C MET A 205 -43.43 7.17 -30.97
N TYR A 206 -44.10 6.38 -30.12
CA TYR A 206 -44.61 5.04 -30.47
C TYR A 206 -46.14 4.89 -30.28
N GLY A 207 -46.84 5.88 -29.72
CA GLY A 207 -48.28 5.83 -29.44
C GLY A 207 -48.70 4.87 -28.31
N ARG A 208 -47.78 4.06 -27.79
CA ARG A 208 -47.98 3.03 -26.75
C ARG A 208 -46.65 2.70 -26.08
N TYR A 209 -46.65 1.85 -25.05
CA TYR A 209 -45.41 1.41 -24.40
C TYR A 209 -44.87 0.13 -25.06
N PRO A 210 -43.75 0.19 -25.83
CA PRO A 210 -43.32 -0.96 -26.63
C PRO A 210 -43.01 -2.20 -25.77
N HIS A 211 -42.54 -1.97 -24.54
CA HIS A 211 -42.15 -3.01 -23.60
C HIS A 211 -43.33 -3.81 -23.03
N ARG A 212 -44.57 -3.31 -23.20
CA ARG A 212 -45.78 -4.04 -22.87
C ARG A 212 -46.19 -5.00 -23.98
N ASN A 213 -45.76 -4.76 -25.23
CA ASN A 213 -46.24 -5.47 -26.41
C ASN A 213 -46.13 -6.99 -26.27
N HIS A 214 -44.93 -7.49 -25.93
CA HIS A 214 -44.69 -8.93 -25.77
C HIS A 214 -45.60 -9.58 -24.73
N LEU A 215 -45.75 -8.98 -23.54
CA LEU A 215 -46.59 -9.54 -22.49
C LEU A 215 -48.09 -9.42 -22.78
N LEU A 216 -48.51 -8.37 -23.49
CA LEU A 216 -49.90 -8.17 -23.92
C LEU A 216 -50.22 -8.87 -25.25
N GLY A 217 -49.33 -9.72 -25.77
CA GLY A 217 -49.52 -10.46 -27.03
C GLY A 217 -49.57 -9.58 -28.29
N ARG A 218 -49.14 -8.32 -28.20
CA ARG A 218 -49.09 -7.38 -29.34
C ARG A 218 -47.78 -7.56 -30.09
N GLN A 219 -47.80 -7.44 -31.42
CA GLN A 219 -46.58 -7.34 -32.21
C GLN A 219 -45.99 -5.92 -32.12
N SER A 220 -44.66 -5.83 -31.96
CA SER A 220 -43.91 -4.58 -32.04
C SER A 220 -43.58 -4.24 -33.49
N THR A 221 -43.55 -2.96 -33.83
CA THR A 221 -42.97 -2.49 -35.12
C THR A 221 -41.44 -2.58 -35.09
N PRO A 222 -40.74 -2.50 -36.24
CA PRO A 222 -39.28 -2.52 -36.27
C PRO A 222 -38.63 -1.41 -35.42
N GLU A 223 -39.23 -0.22 -35.39
CA GLU A 223 -38.79 0.92 -34.59
C GLU A 223 -39.03 0.69 -33.09
N GLU A 224 -40.14 0.05 -32.74
CA GLU A 224 -40.43 -0.40 -31.37
C GLU A 224 -39.49 -1.53 -30.92
N GLU A 225 -39.13 -2.47 -31.80
CA GLU A 225 -38.15 -3.52 -31.51
C GLU A 225 -36.75 -2.95 -31.32
N GLU A 226 -36.33 -2.00 -32.17
CA GLU A 226 -35.04 -1.34 -32.02
C GLU A 226 -35.01 -0.46 -30.77
N TYR A 227 -36.12 0.21 -30.44
CA TYR A 227 -36.32 0.83 -29.14
C TYR A 227 -36.20 -0.19 -28.00
N LEU A 228 -36.78 -1.38 -28.11
CA LEU A 228 -36.74 -2.39 -27.05
C LEU A 228 -35.36 -3.01 -26.83
N LYS A 229 -34.57 -3.18 -27.89
CA LYS A 229 -33.16 -3.59 -27.81
C LYS A 229 -32.31 -2.55 -27.08
N THR A 230 -32.75 -1.29 -27.06
CA THR A 230 -31.91 -0.14 -26.68
C THR A 230 -32.45 0.70 -25.50
N ALA A 231 -33.67 0.47 -25.05
CA ALA A 231 -34.28 1.16 -23.93
C ALA A 231 -33.66 0.73 -22.60
N ARG A 232 -33.26 1.71 -21.79
CA ARG A 232 -32.55 1.48 -20.51
C ARG A 232 -33.40 1.64 -19.26
N ASN A 233 -34.60 2.19 -19.41
CA ASN A 233 -35.41 2.64 -18.29
C ASN A 233 -35.69 1.48 -17.34
N GLY A 234 -35.62 1.75 -16.03
CA GLY A 234 -35.73 0.71 -15.00
C GLY A 234 -37.02 -0.08 -15.12
N PHE A 235 -38.11 0.58 -15.54
CA PHE A 235 -39.40 -0.05 -15.77
C PHE A 235 -39.39 -1.00 -16.98
N VAL A 236 -38.94 -0.55 -18.17
CA VAL A 236 -38.82 -1.38 -19.40
C VAL A 236 -38.14 -2.72 -19.13
N ARG A 237 -37.08 -2.70 -18.31
CA ARG A 237 -36.30 -3.89 -17.92
C ARG A 237 -36.98 -4.78 -16.90
N SER A 238 -37.92 -4.25 -16.11
CA SER A 238 -38.66 -5.01 -15.11
C SER A 238 -39.80 -5.85 -15.69
N VAL A 239 -40.06 -5.71 -17.00
CA VAL A 239 -41.17 -6.36 -17.71
C VAL A 239 -40.71 -7.39 -18.76
N GLN A 240 -39.40 -7.46 -19.06
CA GLN A 240 -38.83 -8.43 -19.99
C GLN A 240 -38.45 -9.71 -19.24
N THR A 241 -39.35 -10.70 -19.23
CA THR A 241 -39.13 -12.01 -18.58
C THR A 241 -38.85 -13.10 -19.59
N ILE A 242 -37.76 -13.83 -19.33
CA ILE A 242 -37.34 -15.15 -19.83
C ILE A 242 -38.36 -15.85 -20.76
N GLN A 243 -38.00 -16.01 -22.05
CA GLN A 243 -38.59 -17.02 -22.94
C GLN A 243 -37.54 -18.02 -23.42
N CYS A 244 -37.94 -19.28 -23.51
CA CYS A 244 -37.18 -20.38 -24.10
C CYS A 244 -38.12 -21.13 -25.07
N PRO A 245 -37.77 -21.30 -26.35
CA PRO A 245 -38.49 -22.21 -27.25
C PRO A 245 -38.04 -23.66 -27.04
N SER A 246 -38.96 -24.59 -27.25
CA SER A 246 -38.82 -26.02 -26.96
C SER A 246 -38.27 -26.85 -28.11
N SER A 247 -37.39 -27.80 -27.81
CA SER A 247 -37.35 -29.09 -28.52
C SER A 247 -36.93 -30.23 -27.56
N SER A 248 -37.77 -31.27 -27.49
CA SER A 248 -37.53 -32.61 -26.93
C SER A 248 -36.90 -32.74 -25.52
N ILE A 249 -37.66 -33.36 -24.62
CA ILE A 249 -37.25 -33.79 -23.28
C ILE A 249 -35.98 -34.65 -23.33
N LEU A 250 -34.94 -34.21 -22.62
CA LEU A 250 -33.98 -35.08 -21.94
C LEU A 250 -33.78 -34.54 -20.51
N MET A 251 -33.94 -35.42 -19.52
CA MET A 251 -33.66 -35.14 -18.11
C MET A 251 -32.14 -35.03 -17.87
N PRO A 252 -31.70 -34.44 -16.74
CA PRO A 252 -30.50 -33.61 -16.71
C PRO A 252 -29.19 -34.41 -16.67
N PRO A 253 -28.10 -33.90 -17.25
CA PRO A 253 -26.76 -34.18 -16.76
C PRO A 253 -26.45 -33.33 -15.52
N ASP A 254 -25.67 -33.90 -14.60
CA ASP A 254 -25.28 -33.29 -13.33
C ASP A 254 -24.54 -31.96 -13.44
N THR A 255 -24.51 -31.26 -12.31
CA THR A 255 -23.66 -30.10 -12.03
C THR A 255 -22.17 -30.39 -12.24
N SER A 256 -21.62 -30.09 -13.42
CA SER A 256 -20.19 -29.83 -13.61
C SER A 256 -19.93 -28.98 -14.86
N SER A 257 -19.31 -27.81 -14.70
CA SER A 257 -18.91 -26.97 -15.84
C SER A 257 -17.51 -27.40 -16.33
N THR A 258 -17.44 -28.02 -17.50
CA THR A 258 -16.21 -28.55 -18.11
C THR A 258 -15.42 -27.54 -18.95
N TYR A 259 -15.82 -26.26 -18.95
CA TYR A 259 -15.17 -25.20 -19.74
C TYR A 259 -14.34 -24.24 -18.86
N PRO A 260 -13.09 -23.89 -19.23
CA PRO A 260 -12.29 -22.92 -18.51
C PRO A 260 -12.82 -21.49 -18.68
N SER A 261 -12.85 -20.71 -17.59
CA SER A 261 -13.33 -19.32 -17.57
C SER A 261 -12.26 -18.34 -18.05
N LEU A 262 -12.58 -17.49 -19.03
CA LEU A 262 -11.64 -16.55 -19.65
C LEU A 262 -11.13 -15.50 -18.65
N LYS A 263 -9.83 -15.20 -18.65
CA LYS A 263 -9.23 -14.08 -17.91
C LYS A 263 -9.22 -12.81 -18.76
N ILE A 264 -9.87 -11.74 -18.32
CA ILE A 264 -9.97 -10.48 -19.09
C ILE A 264 -9.41 -9.29 -18.31
N LEU A 265 -8.47 -8.56 -18.92
CA LEU A 265 -7.93 -7.32 -18.37
C LEU A 265 -8.83 -6.13 -18.71
N VAL A 266 -9.21 -5.31 -17.73
CA VAL A 266 -10.14 -4.19 -17.89
C VAL A 266 -9.43 -2.85 -17.72
N LEU A 267 -9.49 -2.00 -18.76
CA LEU A 267 -8.87 -0.66 -18.85
C LEU A 267 -9.94 0.45 -18.91
N HIS A 268 -9.90 1.42 -17.98
CA HIS A 268 -10.94 2.46 -17.84
C HIS A 268 -10.73 3.71 -18.72
N GLY A 269 -11.73 4.59 -18.76
CA GLY A 269 -11.66 5.84 -19.52
C GLY A 269 -10.82 6.94 -18.87
N PHE A 270 -10.68 8.04 -19.61
CA PHE A 270 -10.11 9.31 -19.13
C PHE A 270 -10.96 9.88 -17.99
N HIS A 271 -10.34 10.50 -16.99
CA HIS A 271 -10.98 10.99 -15.75
C HIS A 271 -11.66 9.90 -14.90
N GLN A 272 -11.39 8.61 -15.15
CA GLN A 272 -11.98 7.49 -14.41
C GLN A 272 -10.95 6.78 -13.54
N ASN A 273 -11.37 5.75 -12.83
CA ASN A 273 -10.50 4.80 -12.13
C ASN A 273 -11.15 3.40 -12.18
N SER A 274 -10.39 2.38 -11.78
CA SER A 274 -10.83 0.98 -11.79
C SER A 274 -12.14 0.75 -11.04
N ASN A 275 -12.30 1.37 -9.87
CA ASN A 275 -13.50 1.28 -9.04
C ASN A 275 -14.70 1.99 -9.67
N SER A 276 -14.50 3.17 -10.29
CA SER A 276 -15.56 3.91 -10.98
C SER A 276 -16.12 3.13 -12.16
N LEU A 277 -15.26 2.55 -13.00
CA LEU A 277 -15.70 1.67 -14.10
C LEU A 277 -16.37 0.39 -13.56
N LYS A 278 -15.78 -0.26 -12.56
CA LYS A 278 -16.33 -1.48 -11.94
C LYS A 278 -17.71 -1.24 -11.30
N ARG A 279 -17.95 -0.04 -10.75
CA ARG A 279 -19.25 0.37 -10.19
C ARG A 279 -20.26 0.69 -11.29
N SER A 280 -19.89 1.44 -12.32
CA SER A 280 -20.81 1.87 -13.38
C SER A 280 -21.21 0.72 -14.32
N ALA A 281 -20.27 -0.17 -14.64
CA ALA A 281 -20.49 -1.36 -15.45
C ALA A 281 -20.72 -2.63 -14.62
N LYS A 282 -21.06 -2.50 -13.33
CA LYS A 282 -21.37 -3.61 -12.40
C LYS A 282 -22.48 -4.55 -12.89
N LYS A 283 -23.31 -4.11 -13.85
CA LYS A 283 -24.32 -4.96 -14.50
C LYS A 283 -23.63 -5.90 -15.51
N LEU A 284 -22.92 -5.37 -16.49
CA LEU A 284 -22.18 -6.15 -17.51
C LEU A 284 -21.31 -7.24 -16.86
N PHE A 285 -20.40 -6.84 -15.97
CA PHE A 285 -19.45 -7.78 -15.36
C PHE A 285 -20.09 -8.81 -14.41
N ARG A 286 -21.37 -8.66 -14.07
CA ARG A 286 -22.15 -9.67 -13.33
C ARG A 286 -22.84 -10.64 -14.27
N GLU A 287 -23.32 -10.18 -15.42
CA GLU A 287 -23.96 -11.02 -16.45
C GLU A 287 -22.94 -11.87 -17.21
N LEU A 288 -21.68 -11.44 -17.24
CA LEU A 288 -20.55 -12.20 -17.77
C LEU A 288 -19.85 -13.10 -16.72
N LYS A 289 -20.33 -13.08 -15.45
CA LYS A 289 -19.76 -13.91 -14.37
C LYS A 289 -20.04 -15.39 -14.65
N GLY A 290 -18.98 -16.18 -14.79
CA GLY A 290 -19.04 -17.59 -15.17
C GLY A 290 -18.60 -17.88 -16.60
N ILE A 291 -18.54 -16.84 -17.46
CA ILE A 291 -17.88 -16.90 -18.77
C ILE A 291 -16.45 -16.34 -18.65
N ALA A 292 -16.32 -15.21 -17.94
CA ALA A 292 -15.04 -14.55 -17.74
C ALA A 292 -14.82 -13.98 -16.32
N THR A 293 -13.54 -13.92 -15.93
CA THR A 293 -13.02 -13.30 -14.71
C THR A 293 -12.34 -11.99 -15.08
N PHE A 294 -12.79 -10.88 -14.50
CA PHE A 294 -12.39 -9.52 -14.88
C PHE A 294 -11.41 -8.89 -13.90
N TYR A 295 -10.25 -8.48 -14.41
CA TYR A 295 -9.15 -7.87 -13.65
C TYR A 295 -9.08 -6.37 -13.95
N PHE A 296 -9.39 -5.53 -12.96
CA PHE A 296 -9.57 -4.10 -13.17
C PHE A 296 -8.28 -3.33 -12.91
N ALA A 297 -7.55 -3.03 -13.99
CA ALA A 297 -6.37 -2.18 -13.94
C ALA A 297 -6.74 -0.74 -13.58
N ASN A 298 -5.90 -0.09 -12.78
CA ASN A 298 -6.09 1.30 -12.39
C ASN A 298 -4.94 2.13 -12.96
N ALA A 299 -5.24 3.09 -13.85
CA ALA A 299 -4.20 3.81 -14.55
C ALA A 299 -3.26 4.55 -13.57
N PRO A 300 -1.93 4.52 -13.80
CA PRO A 300 -0.96 4.98 -12.82
C PRO A 300 -0.90 6.51 -12.69
N LEU A 301 -1.41 7.26 -13.66
CA LEU A 301 -1.32 8.72 -13.69
C LEU A 301 -2.58 9.37 -13.09
N PRO A 302 -2.46 10.30 -12.12
CA PRO A 302 -3.56 11.17 -11.71
C PRO A 302 -3.94 12.13 -12.83
N TYR A 303 -5.22 12.52 -12.86
CA TYR A 303 -5.68 13.65 -13.68
C TYR A 303 -5.62 14.94 -12.86
N ASN A 304 -4.87 15.92 -13.38
CA ASN A 304 -4.74 17.26 -12.80
C ASN A 304 -5.09 18.29 -13.91
N PRO A 305 -6.21 19.04 -13.83
CA PRO A 305 -6.55 20.07 -14.81
C PRO A 305 -5.59 21.27 -14.74
N THR A 306 -5.23 21.83 -15.90
CA THR A 306 -4.33 22.98 -16.04
C THR A 306 -4.88 24.02 -17.03
N GLY A 307 -4.40 25.27 -16.96
CA GLY A 307 -4.78 26.37 -17.86
C GLY A 307 -6.26 26.77 -17.76
N GLU A 308 -6.83 27.25 -18.88
CA GLU A 308 -8.23 27.71 -18.98
C GLU A 308 -9.25 26.70 -18.41
N VAL A 309 -8.97 25.39 -18.46
CA VAL A 309 -9.87 24.37 -17.90
C VAL A 309 -9.91 24.42 -16.36
N LYS A 310 -8.78 24.73 -15.69
CA LYS A 310 -8.75 24.98 -14.24
C LYS A 310 -9.54 26.26 -13.93
N GLU A 311 -9.34 27.32 -14.71
CA GLU A 311 -10.01 28.61 -14.53
C GLU A 311 -11.53 28.54 -14.76
N GLN A 312 -11.98 27.82 -15.80
CA GLN A 312 -13.41 27.58 -16.04
C GLN A 312 -14.05 26.72 -14.95
N LEU A 313 -13.32 25.74 -14.39
CA LEU A 313 -13.80 24.95 -13.25
C LEU A 313 -13.85 25.80 -11.96
N LEU A 314 -12.87 26.67 -11.72
CA LEU A 314 -12.88 27.60 -10.59
C LEU A 314 -14.00 28.65 -10.73
N ALA A 315 -14.21 29.21 -11.92
CA ALA A 315 -15.30 30.14 -12.20
C ALA A 315 -16.69 29.48 -12.09
N ALA A 316 -16.82 28.20 -12.42
CA ALA A 316 -18.09 27.47 -12.35
C ALA A 316 -18.44 26.94 -10.94
N PHE A 317 -17.45 26.71 -10.08
CA PHE A 317 -17.65 26.06 -8.76
C PHE A 317 -17.18 26.88 -7.55
N GLY A 318 -16.42 27.97 -7.75
CA GLY A 318 -15.91 28.86 -6.72
C GLY A 318 -14.70 28.30 -5.95
N ASP A 319 -13.86 29.21 -5.44
CA ASP A 319 -12.71 28.84 -4.61
C ASP A 319 -13.15 28.02 -3.39
N GLY A 320 -12.62 26.80 -3.29
CA GLY A 320 -12.90 25.86 -2.21
C GLY A 320 -13.93 24.75 -2.52
N ASN A 321 -14.60 24.74 -3.68
CA ASN A 321 -15.62 23.73 -4.01
C ASN A 321 -15.38 22.95 -5.33
N LEU A 322 -14.11 22.75 -5.72
CA LEU A 322 -13.80 21.79 -6.78
C LEU A 322 -14.21 20.36 -6.34
N PRO A 323 -15.02 19.63 -7.13
CA PRO A 323 -15.42 18.26 -6.79
C PRO A 323 -14.20 17.33 -6.76
N GLU A 324 -14.18 16.28 -5.92
CA GLU A 324 -13.01 15.41 -5.68
C GLU A 324 -12.30 14.90 -6.97
N ILE A 325 -11.30 15.64 -7.44
CA ILE A 325 -10.48 15.29 -8.62
C ILE A 325 -9.41 14.24 -8.24
N SER A 326 -9.07 14.14 -6.96
CA SER A 326 -8.03 13.25 -6.38
C SER A 326 -8.13 11.78 -6.78
N TYR A 327 -9.33 11.29 -7.13
CA TYR A 327 -9.60 9.91 -7.55
C TYR A 327 -9.63 9.71 -9.07
N GLN A 328 -9.52 10.76 -9.87
CA GLN A 328 -9.52 10.66 -11.34
C GLN A 328 -8.14 10.23 -11.85
N ARG A 329 -8.11 9.37 -12.87
CA ARG A 329 -6.90 8.80 -13.47
C ARG A 329 -6.97 8.83 -15.00
N GLN A 330 -5.81 8.69 -15.63
CA GLN A 330 -5.61 8.72 -17.07
C GLN A 330 -4.44 7.81 -17.47
N TRP A 331 -4.42 7.34 -18.72
CA TRP A 331 -3.37 6.44 -19.22
C TRP A 331 -2.19 7.15 -19.86
N TRP A 332 -2.40 8.35 -20.40
CA TRP A 332 -1.34 9.24 -20.90
C TRP A 332 -1.85 10.69 -20.92
N ASN A 333 -0.92 11.64 -21.00
CA ASN A 333 -1.20 13.03 -21.36
C ASN A 333 -0.92 13.21 -22.86
N ALA A 334 -1.89 13.69 -23.64
CA ALA A 334 -1.64 14.05 -25.03
C ALA A 334 -1.07 15.48 -25.11
N SER A 335 -0.13 15.71 -26.03
CA SER A 335 0.32 17.06 -26.42
C SER A 335 -0.84 17.90 -26.96
N LYS A 336 -0.66 19.23 -27.08
CA LYS A 336 -1.70 20.16 -27.58
C LYS A 336 -2.24 19.77 -28.97
N ASP A 337 -1.39 19.21 -29.84
CA ASP A 337 -1.73 18.66 -31.17
C ASP A 337 -2.14 17.17 -31.14
N SER A 338 -2.02 16.51 -29.99
CA SER A 338 -2.19 15.07 -29.76
C SER A 338 -1.26 14.13 -30.55
N LYS A 339 -0.14 14.65 -31.06
CA LYS A 339 0.90 13.86 -31.78
C LYS A 339 1.91 13.17 -30.87
N ILE A 340 1.96 13.53 -29.58
CA ILE A 340 2.86 12.94 -28.58
C ILE A 340 2.03 12.52 -27.36
N TYR A 341 2.21 11.29 -26.89
CA TYR A 341 1.54 10.75 -25.69
C TYR A 341 2.55 10.64 -24.54
N HIS A 342 2.63 11.70 -23.73
CA HIS A 342 3.50 11.78 -22.56
C HIS A 342 3.06 10.78 -21.48
N HIS A 343 4.04 10.12 -20.85
CA HIS A 343 3.86 9.13 -19.78
C HIS A 343 3.08 7.85 -20.17
N LEU A 344 2.87 7.59 -21.46
CA LEU A 344 2.31 6.32 -21.92
C LEU A 344 3.20 5.13 -21.53
N ASP A 345 4.52 5.32 -21.56
CA ASP A 345 5.55 4.37 -21.11
C ASP A 345 5.33 3.92 -19.66
N VAL A 346 4.91 4.84 -18.77
CA VAL A 346 4.57 4.53 -17.37
C VAL A 346 3.37 3.58 -17.29
N SER A 347 2.36 3.81 -18.13
CA SER A 347 1.18 2.94 -18.24
C SER A 347 1.51 1.58 -18.87
N LEU A 348 2.33 1.55 -19.91
CA LEU A 348 2.80 0.31 -20.54
C LEU A 348 3.62 -0.55 -19.57
N HIS A 349 4.53 0.05 -18.80
CA HIS A 349 5.32 -0.63 -17.77
C HIS A 349 4.46 -1.12 -16.59
N TYR A 350 3.46 -0.34 -16.17
CA TYR A 350 2.48 -0.77 -15.17
C TYR A 350 1.67 -1.99 -15.65
N LEU A 351 1.23 -1.99 -16.92
CA LEU A 351 0.46 -3.10 -17.48
C LEU A 351 1.32 -4.35 -17.75
N ASP A 352 2.58 -4.23 -18.17
CA ASP A 352 3.49 -5.39 -18.28
C ASP A 352 3.77 -6.03 -16.91
N LYS A 353 3.91 -5.22 -15.85
CA LYS A 353 3.97 -5.74 -14.46
C LYS A 353 2.70 -6.44 -14.04
N LEU A 354 1.53 -5.87 -14.33
CA LEU A 354 0.23 -6.47 -14.03
C LEU A 354 -0.01 -7.77 -14.81
N PHE A 355 0.49 -7.84 -16.05
CA PHE A 355 0.44 -9.06 -16.87
C PHE A 355 1.38 -10.15 -16.33
N LYS A 356 2.54 -9.77 -15.76
CA LYS A 356 3.45 -10.69 -15.05
C LYS A 356 2.89 -11.22 -13.73
N SER A 357 2.14 -10.41 -12.97
CA SER A 357 1.62 -10.80 -11.65
C SER A 357 0.30 -11.56 -11.70
N ASP A 358 -0.64 -11.11 -12.54
CA ASP A 358 -2.04 -11.56 -12.51
C ASP A 358 -2.48 -12.24 -13.83
N GLY A 359 -1.68 -12.12 -14.88
CA GLY A 359 -1.90 -12.74 -16.18
C GLY A 359 -1.56 -14.25 -16.23
N PRO A 360 -1.37 -14.82 -17.43
CA PRO A 360 -1.76 -14.22 -18.71
C PRO A 360 -3.27 -13.89 -18.74
N PHE A 361 -3.65 -12.90 -19.52
CA PHE A 361 -5.06 -12.57 -19.79
C PHE A 361 -5.39 -12.98 -21.23
N ASP A 362 -6.51 -13.65 -21.43
CA ASP A 362 -6.94 -14.14 -22.75
C ASP A 362 -7.39 -13.00 -23.67
N GLY A 363 -7.90 -11.91 -23.09
CA GLY A 363 -8.31 -10.73 -23.84
C GLY A 363 -8.33 -9.43 -23.03
N VAL A 364 -8.49 -8.31 -23.74
CA VAL A 364 -8.59 -6.96 -23.16
C VAL A 364 -9.97 -6.37 -23.34
N PHE A 365 -10.49 -5.75 -22.29
CA PHE A 365 -11.69 -4.92 -22.31
C PHE A 365 -11.30 -3.48 -22.03
N GLY A 366 -11.46 -2.60 -23.01
CA GLY A 366 -11.15 -1.19 -22.88
C GLY A 366 -12.37 -0.29 -22.99
N PHE A 367 -12.38 0.82 -22.24
CA PHE A 367 -13.35 1.90 -22.41
C PHE A 367 -12.67 3.26 -22.67
N ALA A 368 -13.13 4.02 -23.68
CA ALA A 368 -12.62 5.32 -24.10
C ALA A 368 -11.08 5.38 -24.24
N GLN A 369 -10.37 6.13 -23.39
CA GLN A 369 -8.91 6.17 -23.39
C GLN A 369 -8.30 4.78 -23.13
N GLY A 370 -8.93 3.95 -22.30
CA GLY A 370 -8.56 2.54 -22.11
C GLY A 370 -8.89 1.65 -23.30
N ALA A 371 -9.87 2.00 -24.14
CA ALA A 371 -10.14 1.32 -25.42
C ALA A 371 -9.09 1.68 -26.48
N ALA A 372 -8.71 2.96 -26.57
CA ALA A 372 -7.57 3.38 -27.36
C ALA A 372 -6.25 2.76 -26.86
N LEU A 373 -6.06 2.60 -25.54
CA LEU A 373 -4.93 1.84 -24.99
C LEU A 373 -4.97 0.37 -25.38
N GLY A 374 -6.14 -0.28 -25.31
CA GLY A 374 -6.32 -1.67 -25.76
C GLY A 374 -5.92 -1.85 -27.22
N GLY A 375 -6.33 -0.93 -28.10
CA GLY A 375 -5.90 -0.90 -29.51
C GLY A 375 -4.38 -0.76 -29.68
N ILE A 376 -3.75 0.16 -28.96
CA ILE A 376 -2.28 0.33 -28.97
C ILE A 376 -1.59 -0.95 -28.47
N LEU A 377 -2.07 -1.54 -27.39
CA LEU A 377 -1.52 -2.78 -26.82
C LEU A 377 -1.67 -3.96 -27.76
N CYS A 378 -2.76 -4.08 -28.52
CA CYS A 378 -2.97 -5.09 -29.55
C CYS A 378 -2.05 -4.88 -30.76
N GLY A 379 -1.83 -3.64 -31.20
CA GLY A 379 -0.90 -3.34 -32.29
C GLY A 379 0.57 -3.54 -31.93
N LEU A 380 0.94 -3.35 -30.67
CA LEU A 380 2.30 -3.57 -30.17
C LEU A 380 2.63 -5.04 -29.87
N GLN A 381 1.74 -6.02 -30.14
CA GLN A 381 1.97 -7.39 -29.67
C GLN A 381 3.05 -8.14 -30.46
N PRO A 382 3.92 -8.92 -29.78
CA PRO A 382 4.04 -9.02 -28.32
C PRO A 382 4.77 -7.81 -27.69
N PHE A 383 4.15 -7.15 -26.71
CA PHE A 383 4.81 -6.08 -25.95
C PHE A 383 5.17 -6.56 -24.54
N GLY A 384 6.45 -6.85 -24.31
CA GLY A 384 6.90 -7.46 -23.06
C GLY A 384 6.22 -8.81 -22.85
N ASN A 385 5.32 -8.89 -21.86
CA ASN A 385 4.53 -10.09 -21.59
C ASN A 385 3.08 -9.98 -22.08
N ILE A 386 2.67 -8.81 -22.58
CA ILE A 386 1.29 -8.53 -22.96
C ILE A 386 0.99 -9.17 -24.32
N SER A 387 0.04 -10.11 -24.31
CA SER A 387 -0.56 -10.72 -25.49
C SER A 387 -2.06 -10.95 -25.21
N PHE A 388 -2.92 -10.77 -26.22
CA PHE A 388 -4.37 -10.93 -26.12
C PHE A 388 -4.85 -11.66 -27.38
N HIS A 389 -5.66 -12.71 -27.22
CA HIS A 389 -6.31 -13.39 -28.35
C HIS A 389 -7.48 -12.55 -28.90
N PHE A 390 -8.08 -11.71 -28.04
CA PHE A 390 -9.19 -10.83 -28.43
C PHE A 390 -9.22 -9.48 -27.69
N ALA A 391 -9.93 -8.52 -28.28
CA ALA A 391 -10.17 -7.19 -27.73
C ALA A 391 -11.65 -6.78 -27.78
N ILE A 392 -12.17 -6.20 -26.69
CA ILE A 392 -13.49 -5.57 -26.61
C ILE A 392 -13.27 -4.09 -26.32
N LEU A 393 -13.48 -3.23 -27.32
CA LEU A 393 -13.07 -1.83 -27.30
C LEU A 393 -14.29 -0.91 -27.44
N ILE A 394 -14.70 -0.28 -26.32
CA ILE A 394 -15.93 0.51 -26.23
C ILE A 394 -15.62 2.02 -26.23
N SER A 395 -16.28 2.77 -27.12
CA SER A 395 -15.98 4.18 -27.47
C SER A 395 -14.48 4.41 -27.69
N GLY A 396 -13.81 3.46 -28.36
CA GLY A 396 -12.38 3.54 -28.68
C GLY A 396 -12.09 4.56 -29.77
N PHE A 397 -10.84 5.00 -29.86
CA PHE A 397 -10.39 5.88 -30.93
C PHE A 397 -8.96 5.54 -31.36
N ALA A 398 -8.67 5.72 -32.66
CA ALA A 398 -7.34 5.48 -33.19
C ALA A 398 -6.32 6.42 -32.54
N SER A 399 -5.12 5.89 -32.28
CA SER A 399 -4.00 6.67 -31.76
C SER A 399 -3.61 7.78 -32.74
N ARG A 400 -3.39 9.00 -32.25
CA ARG A 400 -2.93 10.14 -33.05
C ARG A 400 -1.43 10.42 -32.88
N ALA A 401 -0.75 9.69 -32.00
CA ALA A 401 0.67 9.87 -31.81
C ALA A 401 1.47 9.33 -33.02
N GLU A 402 2.45 10.10 -33.49
CA GLU A 402 3.21 9.78 -34.71
C GLU A 402 3.93 8.43 -34.60
N CYS A 403 4.44 8.09 -33.41
CA CYS A 403 5.06 6.79 -33.13
C CYS A 403 4.11 5.59 -33.25
N HIS A 404 2.79 5.80 -33.34
CA HIS A 404 1.79 4.73 -33.52
C HIS A 404 1.12 4.77 -34.90
N GLU A 405 1.54 5.64 -35.83
CA GLU A 405 0.88 5.81 -37.13
C GLU A 405 0.86 4.50 -37.94
N HIS A 406 1.93 3.71 -37.87
CA HIS A 406 2.02 2.40 -38.51
C HIS A 406 1.08 1.34 -37.90
N LEU A 407 0.71 1.47 -36.62
CA LEU A 407 -0.20 0.56 -35.91
C LEU A 407 -1.68 0.84 -36.20
N MET A 408 -1.99 2.04 -36.68
CA MET A 408 -3.35 2.54 -36.89
C MET A 408 -3.73 2.59 -38.39
N GLN A 409 -2.94 1.94 -39.25
CA GLN A 409 -3.27 1.72 -40.66
C GLN A 409 -4.30 0.59 -40.81
N PRO A 410 -5.13 0.58 -41.86
CA PRO A 410 -6.11 -0.47 -42.07
C PRO A 410 -5.50 -1.87 -42.12
N ASN A 411 -6.08 -2.84 -41.40
CA ASN A 411 -5.60 -4.22 -41.26
C ASN A 411 -4.13 -4.36 -40.76
N ALA A 412 -3.61 -3.39 -40.01
CA ALA A 412 -2.28 -3.47 -39.39
C ALA A 412 -2.23 -4.48 -38.24
N ILE A 413 -3.32 -4.61 -37.47
CA ILE A 413 -3.45 -5.49 -36.31
C ILE A 413 -4.13 -6.78 -36.77
N LYS A 414 -3.33 -7.84 -36.92
CA LYS A 414 -3.74 -9.15 -37.47
C LYS A 414 -3.91 -10.20 -36.37
N ASN A 415 -4.64 -11.26 -36.67
CA ASN A 415 -4.81 -12.44 -35.78
C ASN A 415 -5.38 -12.14 -34.38
N ILE A 416 -6.05 -10.98 -34.17
CA ILE A 416 -6.71 -10.63 -32.91
C ILE A 416 -8.19 -10.36 -33.18
N SER A 417 -9.07 -11.24 -32.67
CA SER A 417 -10.53 -11.07 -32.78
C SER A 417 -10.94 -9.80 -32.04
N SER A 418 -11.69 -8.89 -32.69
CA SER A 418 -12.01 -7.59 -32.11
C SER A 418 -13.51 -7.26 -32.17
N LEU A 419 -14.03 -6.76 -31.04
CA LEU A 419 -15.40 -6.26 -30.89
C LEU A 419 -15.35 -4.77 -30.56
N HIS A 420 -15.70 -3.93 -31.53
CA HIS A 420 -15.74 -2.48 -31.44
C HIS A 420 -17.16 -2.00 -31.19
N ILE A 421 -17.35 -1.24 -30.12
CA ILE A 421 -18.68 -0.79 -29.69
C ILE A 421 -18.70 0.73 -29.59
N TYR A 422 -19.67 1.40 -30.22
CA TYR A 422 -19.81 2.85 -30.16
C TYR A 422 -21.24 3.32 -29.91
N GLY A 423 -21.35 4.51 -29.33
CA GLY A 423 -22.61 5.22 -29.20
C GLY A 423 -22.96 6.00 -30.47
N VAL A 424 -24.14 5.75 -31.05
CA VAL A 424 -24.68 6.57 -32.16
C VAL A 424 -24.83 8.04 -31.72
N ASN A 425 -25.15 8.25 -30.45
CA ASN A 425 -25.24 9.58 -29.81
C ASN A 425 -23.96 9.95 -29.02
N ASP A 426 -22.80 9.36 -29.34
CA ASP A 426 -21.52 9.73 -28.70
C ASP A 426 -20.92 10.98 -29.36
N VAL A 427 -21.19 12.14 -28.74
CA VAL A 427 -20.66 13.44 -29.17
C VAL A 427 -19.19 13.68 -28.78
N LEU A 428 -18.61 12.85 -27.91
CA LEU A 428 -17.21 13.00 -27.45
C LEU A 428 -16.27 12.15 -28.31
N ILE A 429 -16.70 10.93 -28.64
CA ILE A 429 -16.01 10.02 -29.55
C ILE A 429 -17.01 9.52 -30.59
N THR A 430 -17.13 10.29 -31.66
CA THR A 430 -18.05 10.01 -32.78
C THR A 430 -17.81 8.63 -33.39
N SER A 431 -18.85 8.10 -34.06
CA SER A 431 -18.80 6.84 -34.81
C SER A 431 -17.53 6.71 -35.63
N ASP A 432 -17.17 7.72 -36.41
CA ASP A 432 -16.02 7.70 -37.33
C ASP A 432 -14.68 7.51 -36.61
N ARG A 433 -14.56 8.01 -35.38
CA ARG A 433 -13.36 7.82 -34.55
C ARG A 433 -13.22 6.39 -34.05
N THR A 434 -14.35 5.72 -33.76
CA THR A 434 -14.36 4.30 -33.39
C THR A 434 -14.17 3.42 -34.62
N LEU A 435 -14.83 3.73 -35.74
CA LEU A 435 -14.66 3.04 -37.02
C LEU A 435 -13.21 3.11 -37.53
N LYS A 436 -12.52 4.25 -37.34
CA LYS A 436 -11.09 4.37 -37.67
C LYS A 436 -10.19 3.48 -36.80
N LEU A 437 -10.55 3.22 -35.54
CA LEU A 437 -9.84 2.23 -34.72
C LEU A 437 -10.19 0.80 -35.14
N ALA A 438 -11.45 0.52 -35.45
CA ALA A 438 -11.91 -0.79 -35.91
C ALA A 438 -11.19 -1.20 -37.20
N ALA A 439 -11.08 -0.28 -38.17
CA ALA A 439 -10.39 -0.53 -39.43
C ALA A 439 -8.93 -0.98 -39.28
N ALA A 440 -8.26 -0.63 -38.17
CA ALA A 440 -6.89 -1.08 -37.91
C ALA A 440 -6.79 -2.59 -37.60
N PHE A 441 -7.88 -3.21 -37.14
CA PHE A 441 -7.97 -4.64 -36.91
C PHE A 441 -8.42 -5.40 -38.16
N GLU A 442 -7.93 -6.62 -38.30
CA GLU A 442 -8.39 -7.59 -39.29
C GLU A 442 -9.77 -8.15 -38.90
N ASN A 443 -10.76 -7.99 -39.81
CA ASN A 443 -12.15 -8.47 -39.65
C ASN A 443 -12.85 -8.05 -38.34
N PRO A 444 -12.97 -6.74 -38.03
CA PRO A 444 -13.55 -6.25 -36.78
C PRO A 444 -15.07 -6.44 -36.74
N ILE A 445 -15.59 -6.92 -35.61
CA ILE A 445 -17.02 -6.94 -35.34
C ILE A 445 -17.41 -5.57 -34.79
N ILE A 446 -18.33 -4.88 -35.47
CA ILE A 446 -18.74 -3.52 -35.13
C ILE A 446 -20.20 -3.53 -34.66
N VAL A 447 -20.47 -3.03 -33.46
CA VAL A 447 -21.82 -2.96 -32.89
C VAL A 447 -22.12 -1.56 -32.36
N SER A 448 -23.15 -0.93 -32.88
CA SER A 448 -23.62 0.38 -32.41
C SER A 448 -24.64 0.25 -31.28
N HIS A 449 -24.82 1.30 -30.50
CA HIS A 449 -25.94 1.46 -29.57
C HIS A 449 -26.38 2.93 -29.49
N PRO A 450 -27.65 3.28 -29.22
CA PRO A 450 -28.08 4.68 -29.22
C PRO A 450 -27.76 5.43 -27.92
N GLY A 451 -27.15 4.80 -26.91
CA GLY A 451 -26.53 5.54 -25.81
C GLY A 451 -25.33 6.39 -26.29
N GLY A 452 -25.02 7.48 -25.57
CA GLY A 452 -23.81 8.28 -25.82
C GLY A 452 -22.54 7.75 -25.11
N HIS A 453 -21.56 8.63 -24.90
CA HIS A 453 -20.18 8.26 -24.49
C HIS A 453 -20.06 7.28 -23.32
N PHE A 454 -20.38 7.70 -22.08
CA PHE A 454 -20.20 6.86 -20.90
C PHE A 454 -21.48 6.17 -20.46
N THR A 455 -21.96 5.23 -21.27
CA THR A 455 -23.31 4.71 -21.09
C THR A 455 -23.32 3.17 -20.97
N PRO A 456 -22.97 2.59 -19.81
CA PRO A 456 -22.80 1.13 -19.65
C PRO A 456 -24.08 0.26 -19.65
N ASN A 457 -25.27 0.86 -19.76
CA ASN A 457 -26.54 0.15 -19.75
C ASN A 457 -27.14 -0.17 -21.15
N THR A 458 -26.58 0.30 -22.28
CA THR A 458 -26.80 -0.25 -23.65
C THR A 458 -25.49 -0.65 -24.27
N TRP A 459 -24.48 -0.95 -23.46
CA TRP A 459 -23.46 -1.86 -23.97
C TRP A 459 -24.22 -3.12 -24.41
N PRO A 460 -24.02 -3.57 -25.66
CA PRO A 460 -24.77 -4.67 -26.26
C PRO A 460 -24.33 -5.98 -25.59
N THR A 461 -24.83 -6.21 -24.37
CA THR A 461 -24.33 -7.26 -23.47
C THR A 461 -24.47 -8.64 -24.09
N ASN A 462 -25.50 -8.88 -24.90
CA ASN A 462 -25.67 -10.15 -25.61
C ASN A 462 -24.59 -10.33 -26.70
N ASN A 463 -24.22 -9.29 -27.44
CA ASN A 463 -23.12 -9.35 -28.41
C ASN A 463 -21.77 -9.54 -27.72
N ILE A 464 -21.53 -8.84 -26.59
CA ILE A 464 -20.33 -9.05 -25.77
C ILE A 464 -20.29 -10.49 -25.22
N LYS A 465 -21.44 -11.00 -24.75
CA LYS A 465 -21.56 -12.37 -24.22
C LYS A 465 -21.34 -13.41 -25.30
N GLN A 466 -21.97 -13.25 -26.47
CA GLN A 466 -21.82 -14.16 -27.60
C GLN A 466 -20.38 -14.17 -28.09
N PHE A 467 -19.78 -13.00 -28.32
CA PHE A 467 -18.37 -12.87 -28.67
C PHE A 467 -17.46 -13.61 -27.68
N LEU A 468 -17.68 -13.48 -26.37
CA LEU A 468 -16.90 -14.21 -25.37
C LEU A 468 -17.15 -15.73 -25.37
N LEU A 469 -18.37 -16.19 -25.69
CA LEU A 469 -18.65 -17.61 -25.86
C LEU A 469 -17.99 -18.16 -27.14
N ASP A 470 -17.98 -17.39 -28.22
CA ASP A 470 -17.30 -17.74 -29.48
C ASP A 470 -15.79 -17.85 -29.25
N GLN A 471 -15.20 -16.92 -28.49
CA GLN A 471 -13.77 -16.99 -28.09
C GLN A 471 -13.50 -18.19 -27.17
N GLN A 472 -14.40 -18.52 -26.24
CA GLN A 472 -14.28 -19.70 -25.39
C GLN A 472 -14.31 -21.01 -26.20
N GLN A 473 -15.09 -21.06 -27.28
CA GLN A 473 -15.12 -22.20 -28.22
C GLN A 473 -13.89 -22.26 -29.13
N GLN A 474 -13.40 -21.12 -29.65
CA GLN A 474 -12.21 -21.07 -30.50
C GLN A 474 -10.95 -21.55 -29.76
N LEU A 475 -10.80 -21.21 -28.47
CA LEU A 475 -9.70 -21.69 -27.62
C LEU A 475 -9.78 -23.21 -27.33
N LEU A 476 -10.97 -23.82 -27.37
CA LEU A 476 -11.13 -25.27 -27.24
C LEU A 476 -10.75 -25.99 -28.55
N HIS A 477 -11.16 -25.47 -29.71
CA HIS A 477 -10.83 -26.09 -31.00
C HIS A 477 -9.33 -26.03 -31.38
N GLN A 478 -8.55 -25.16 -30.73
CA GLN A 478 -7.08 -25.20 -30.81
C GLN A 478 -6.45 -26.40 -30.07
N SER A 479 -7.22 -27.14 -29.25
CA SER A 479 -6.72 -28.26 -28.44
C SER A 479 -6.71 -29.63 -29.17
N ASP A 480 -7.59 -29.84 -30.16
CA ASP A 480 -7.85 -31.17 -30.76
C ASP A 480 -7.24 -31.38 -32.18
N GLY A 481 -6.43 -30.43 -32.67
CA GLY A 481 -5.96 -30.40 -34.06
C GLY A 481 -4.50 -30.78 -34.30
N ILE A 482 -4.13 -32.07 -34.24
CA ILE A 482 -2.83 -32.55 -34.78
C ILE A 482 -2.93 -32.73 -36.30
N SER A 483 -2.87 -31.65 -37.08
CA SER A 483 -2.76 -31.74 -38.55
C SER A 483 -2.08 -30.58 -39.28
N SER A 484 -1.28 -29.74 -38.58
CA SER A 484 -0.23 -28.94 -39.22
C SER A 484 0.87 -28.62 -38.20
N PHE A 485 2.10 -29.11 -38.41
CA PHE A 485 3.21 -28.96 -37.47
C PHE A 485 3.92 -27.59 -37.60
N GLY A 486 3.13 -26.51 -37.51
CA GLY A 486 3.57 -25.18 -37.14
C GLY A 486 2.88 -24.80 -35.83
N GLU A 487 3.61 -24.14 -34.92
CA GLU A 487 3.04 -23.49 -33.72
C GLU A 487 2.28 -24.42 -32.74
N ASN A 488 3.02 -25.33 -32.09
CA ASN A 488 2.54 -25.98 -30.87
C ASN A 488 3.67 -26.10 -29.82
N LEU A 489 3.96 -24.99 -29.15
CA LEU A 489 4.37 -25.06 -27.74
C LEU A 489 3.07 -25.15 -26.93
N PRO A 490 2.93 -26.12 -25.99
CA PRO A 490 1.63 -26.40 -25.38
C PRO A 490 1.06 -25.19 -24.64
N GLN A 491 -0.19 -24.83 -24.93
CA GLN A 491 -0.90 -23.70 -24.32
C GLN A 491 -1.12 -23.86 -22.80
N SER A 492 -0.90 -25.06 -22.24
CA SER A 492 -0.94 -25.37 -20.81
C SER A 492 0.34 -25.01 -20.02
N LEU A 493 1.22 -24.20 -20.60
CA LEU A 493 2.42 -23.68 -19.93
C LEU A 493 2.05 -22.37 -19.20
N ILE A 494 1.80 -22.53 -17.90
CA ILE A 494 1.07 -21.60 -17.02
C ILE A 494 1.91 -20.36 -16.64
N THR A 495 3.23 -20.41 -16.85
CA THR A 495 4.16 -19.34 -16.48
C THR A 495 5.02 -18.85 -17.66
N PHE A 496 5.52 -17.60 -17.57
CA PHE A 496 6.53 -17.06 -18.49
C PHE A 496 7.75 -17.99 -18.63
N GLU A 497 8.18 -18.58 -17.51
CA GLU A 497 9.31 -19.50 -17.44
C GLU A 497 9.08 -20.79 -18.24
N GLU A 498 7.83 -21.25 -18.34
CA GLU A 498 7.46 -22.44 -19.10
C GLU A 498 7.29 -22.16 -20.60
N LYS A 499 6.62 -21.06 -20.99
CA LYS A 499 6.59 -20.60 -22.40
C LYS A 499 7.99 -20.36 -22.92
N LEU A 500 8.84 -19.72 -22.12
CA LEU A 500 10.26 -19.60 -22.38
C LEU A 500 10.92 -20.96 -22.56
N LYS A 501 10.83 -21.90 -21.59
CA LYS A 501 11.37 -23.27 -21.71
C LYS A 501 10.91 -23.99 -22.98
N ALA A 502 9.73 -23.67 -23.49
CA ALA A 502 9.19 -24.23 -24.72
C ALA A 502 9.75 -23.54 -25.98
N THR A 503 9.81 -22.21 -26.04
CA THR A 503 10.51 -21.45 -27.09
C THR A 503 12.00 -21.85 -27.16
N ILE A 504 12.67 -22.01 -26.01
CA ILE A 504 14.01 -22.62 -25.93
C ILE A 504 14.05 -23.94 -26.66
N LYS A 505 13.14 -24.86 -26.33
CA LYS A 505 13.11 -26.21 -26.89
C LYS A 505 12.84 -26.19 -28.40
N PHE A 506 12.08 -25.21 -28.90
CA PHE A 506 11.87 -24.97 -30.33
C PHE A 506 13.14 -24.48 -31.03
N HIS A 507 13.76 -23.39 -30.57
CA HIS A 507 15.00 -22.88 -31.17
C HIS A 507 16.18 -23.84 -31.00
N GLN A 508 16.29 -24.56 -29.86
CA GLN A 508 17.24 -25.66 -29.70
C GLN A 508 17.04 -26.75 -30.75
N LYS A 509 15.80 -27.18 -31.00
CA LYS A 509 15.50 -28.20 -32.02
C LYS A 509 15.81 -27.68 -33.43
N ARG A 510 15.45 -26.43 -33.75
CA ARG A 510 15.76 -25.76 -35.03
C ARG A 510 17.26 -25.63 -35.27
N ILE A 511 18.03 -25.14 -34.30
CA ILE A 511 19.49 -25.06 -34.36
C ILE A 511 20.11 -26.46 -34.49
N VAL A 512 19.63 -27.46 -33.73
CA VAL A 512 20.11 -28.85 -33.86
C VAL A 512 19.83 -29.41 -35.26
N THR A 513 18.68 -29.14 -35.85
CA THR A 513 18.33 -29.59 -37.20
C THR A 513 19.15 -28.87 -38.27
N LEU A 514 19.32 -27.55 -38.19
CA LEU A 514 20.11 -26.78 -39.17
C LEU A 514 21.60 -27.10 -39.08
N LEU A 515 22.17 -27.12 -37.86
CA LEU A 515 23.53 -27.58 -37.63
C LEU A 515 23.71 -29.07 -37.94
N SER A 516 22.66 -29.89 -38.06
CA SER A 516 22.82 -31.28 -38.53
C SER A 516 23.06 -31.39 -40.04
N ALA A 517 22.63 -30.38 -40.81
CA ALA A 517 23.00 -30.25 -42.22
C ALA A 517 24.43 -29.72 -42.34
N GLU A 518 24.74 -28.58 -41.72
CA GLU A 518 26.08 -27.97 -41.75
C GLU A 518 27.16 -28.83 -41.08
N ARG A 519 26.81 -29.70 -40.11
CA ARG A 519 27.73 -30.67 -39.47
C ARG A 519 28.44 -31.56 -40.48
N LYS A 520 27.77 -31.96 -41.56
CA LYS A 520 28.34 -32.87 -42.55
C LYS A 520 29.41 -32.20 -43.40
N GLU A 521 29.31 -30.89 -43.62
CA GLU A 521 30.32 -30.11 -44.35
C GLU A 521 31.42 -29.59 -43.41
N ASN A 522 31.05 -28.95 -42.29
CA ASN A 522 31.97 -28.15 -41.48
C ASN A 522 32.51 -28.87 -40.21
N LYS A 523 32.24 -30.17 -40.03
CA LYS A 523 32.77 -31.02 -38.94
C LYS A 523 32.54 -30.50 -37.50
N LEU A 524 31.48 -29.72 -37.29
CA LEU A 524 31.15 -29.18 -35.97
C LEU A 524 30.91 -30.30 -34.91
N PRO A 525 31.44 -30.18 -33.67
CA PRO A 525 31.37 -31.28 -32.71
C PRO A 525 29.94 -31.59 -32.23
N VAL A 526 29.76 -32.75 -31.59
CA VAL A 526 28.43 -33.25 -31.18
C VAL A 526 27.98 -32.63 -29.84
N ILE A 527 27.71 -31.32 -29.80
CA ILE A 527 27.54 -30.61 -28.51
C ILE A 527 26.07 -30.33 -28.11
N LEU A 528 25.12 -30.36 -29.05
CA LEU A 528 23.73 -29.93 -28.80
C LEU A 528 22.71 -31.05 -28.51
N VAL A 529 23.16 -32.20 -28.02
CA VAL A 529 22.27 -33.27 -27.54
C VAL A 529 22.32 -33.31 -26.01
N GLY A 530 21.33 -32.68 -25.35
CA GLY A 530 21.14 -32.78 -23.90
C GLY A 530 21.88 -31.74 -23.05
N LEU A 531 21.70 -30.44 -23.32
CA LEU A 531 22.24 -29.35 -22.48
C LEU A 531 21.49 -29.17 -21.15
N SER A 532 21.64 -30.16 -20.26
CA SER A 532 21.33 -30.08 -18.82
C SER A 532 22.36 -29.29 -18.01
N LYS A 533 23.50 -28.93 -18.63
CA LYS A 533 24.54 -28.07 -18.06
C LYS A 533 24.64 -26.74 -18.81
N PRO A 534 25.23 -25.68 -18.21
CA PRO A 534 25.62 -24.48 -18.95
C PRO A 534 26.54 -24.84 -20.12
N MET A 535 26.42 -24.12 -21.23
CA MET A 535 27.34 -24.25 -22.35
C MET A 535 28.70 -23.70 -21.91
N ASP A 536 29.79 -24.45 -22.09
CA ASP A 536 31.12 -23.93 -21.79
C ASP A 536 31.59 -22.93 -22.85
N LYS A 537 32.59 -22.14 -22.47
CA LYS A 537 33.15 -21.05 -23.28
C LYS A 537 33.62 -21.53 -24.66
N SER A 538 34.44 -22.59 -24.68
CA SER A 538 35.05 -23.15 -25.89
C SER A 538 34.02 -23.69 -26.88
N THR A 539 32.99 -24.36 -26.36
CA THR A 539 31.82 -24.80 -27.12
C THR A 539 31.14 -23.63 -27.82
N LEU A 540 30.83 -22.55 -27.08
CA LEU A 540 30.12 -21.41 -27.65
C LEU A 540 30.96 -20.70 -28.71
N GLU A 541 32.25 -20.48 -28.46
CA GLU A 541 33.17 -19.87 -29.43
C GLU A 541 33.22 -20.67 -30.74
N THR A 542 33.35 -22.00 -30.65
CA THR A 542 33.31 -22.90 -31.82
C THR A 542 32.01 -22.78 -32.59
N ILE A 543 30.88 -22.65 -31.90
CA ILE A 543 29.55 -22.47 -32.50
C ILE A 543 29.43 -21.11 -33.19
N ILE A 544 29.86 -20.02 -32.55
CA ILE A 544 29.81 -18.66 -33.11
C ILE A 544 30.68 -18.55 -34.38
N ASP A 545 31.84 -19.20 -34.40
CA ASP A 545 32.80 -19.11 -35.51
C ASP A 545 32.37 -19.84 -36.80
N HIS A 546 31.34 -20.69 -36.73
CA HIS A 546 30.88 -21.50 -37.87
C HIS A 546 29.39 -21.33 -38.19
N ILE A 547 28.65 -20.51 -37.43
CA ILE A 547 27.23 -20.25 -37.69
C ILE A 547 27.05 -19.10 -38.69
N ASN A 548 26.16 -19.31 -39.66
CA ASN A 548 25.72 -18.29 -40.61
C ASN A 548 24.91 -17.15 -39.96
N ASP A 549 25.06 -15.92 -40.48
CA ASP A 549 24.49 -14.69 -39.89
C ASP A 549 22.96 -14.73 -39.68
N HIS A 550 22.23 -15.48 -40.50
CA HIS A 550 20.77 -15.60 -40.39
C HIS A 550 20.30 -16.46 -39.20
N LEU A 551 21.22 -17.10 -38.46
CA LEU A 551 20.95 -17.85 -37.22
C LEU A 551 21.50 -17.12 -35.98
N LEU A 552 22.09 -15.93 -36.15
CA LEU A 552 22.63 -15.14 -35.03
C LEU A 552 21.52 -14.80 -34.02
N ASP A 553 20.32 -14.48 -34.51
CA ASP A 553 19.12 -14.22 -33.70
C ASP A 553 18.63 -15.48 -32.95
N ASP A 554 18.72 -16.66 -33.57
CA ASP A 554 18.38 -17.94 -32.91
C ASP A 554 19.36 -18.25 -31.76
N VAL A 555 20.66 -18.01 -31.97
CA VAL A 555 21.71 -18.18 -30.95
C VAL A 555 21.53 -17.15 -29.83
N MET A 556 21.23 -15.90 -30.17
CA MET A 556 20.91 -14.83 -29.22
C MET A 556 19.69 -15.15 -28.37
N LEU A 557 18.61 -15.66 -28.96
CA LEU A 557 17.43 -16.16 -28.23
C LEU A 557 17.80 -17.30 -27.29
N LEU A 558 18.65 -18.24 -27.73
CA LEU A 558 19.16 -19.33 -26.89
C LEU A 558 19.93 -18.80 -25.66
N ILE A 559 20.79 -17.81 -25.85
CA ILE A 559 21.58 -17.17 -24.79
C ILE A 559 20.65 -16.40 -23.83
N TRP A 560 19.75 -15.56 -24.37
CA TRP A 560 18.76 -14.78 -23.61
C TRP A 560 17.89 -15.66 -22.71
N SER A 561 17.57 -16.85 -23.19
CA SER A 561 16.73 -17.79 -22.47
C SER A 561 17.36 -18.39 -21.21
N LYS A 562 18.69 -18.45 -21.12
CA LYS A 562 19.38 -18.93 -19.91
C LYS A 562 19.32 -17.90 -18.77
N ARG A 563 19.11 -16.62 -19.07
CA ARG A 563 18.89 -15.54 -18.10
C ARG A 563 17.54 -15.67 -17.37
N THR A 564 16.56 -16.28 -18.02
CA THR A 564 15.14 -16.21 -17.63
C THR A 564 14.58 -17.52 -17.08
N GLY A 565 15.36 -18.61 -17.11
CA GLY A 565 15.02 -19.93 -16.54
C GLY A 565 15.75 -20.30 -15.24
N PHE A 566 16.45 -19.35 -14.63
CA PHE A 566 17.02 -19.44 -13.28
C PHE A 566 16.66 -18.15 -12.55
N HIS A 567 16.29 -18.22 -11.27
CA HIS A 567 16.04 -17.04 -10.44
C HIS A 567 17.23 -16.04 -10.53
N ASN A 568 16.94 -14.73 -10.41
CA ASN A 568 17.91 -13.65 -10.47
C ASN A 568 19.00 -13.77 -9.37
N THR A 569 20.00 -14.60 -9.63
CA THR A 569 21.27 -14.70 -8.92
C THR A 569 22.33 -13.98 -9.75
N GLU A 570 23.36 -13.43 -9.11
CA GLU A 570 24.40 -12.67 -9.83
C GLU A 570 25.08 -13.51 -10.92
N ASP A 571 25.21 -14.82 -10.69
CA ASP A 571 25.83 -15.77 -11.63
C ASP A 571 25.04 -15.95 -12.95
N SER A 572 23.71 -16.04 -12.91
CA SER A 572 22.89 -16.30 -14.12
C SER A 572 22.86 -15.08 -15.06
N SER A 573 22.82 -13.88 -14.49
CA SER A 573 22.91 -12.63 -15.24
C SER A 573 24.32 -12.38 -15.77
N SER A 574 25.36 -12.67 -14.98
CA SER A 574 26.75 -12.55 -15.43
C SER A 574 27.06 -13.50 -16.59
N LEU A 575 26.61 -14.75 -16.50
CA LEU A 575 26.78 -15.73 -17.58
C LEU A 575 26.12 -15.28 -18.88
N PHE A 576 24.89 -14.74 -18.82
CA PHE A 576 24.19 -14.19 -19.99
C PHE A 576 24.98 -13.06 -20.67
N PHE A 577 25.39 -12.03 -19.92
CA PHE A 577 26.09 -10.89 -20.52
C PHE A 577 27.47 -11.27 -21.05
N ARG A 578 28.14 -12.25 -20.42
CA ARG A 578 29.38 -12.83 -20.93
C ARG A 578 29.18 -13.55 -22.28
N HIS A 579 28.09 -14.29 -22.47
CA HIS A 579 27.76 -14.91 -23.77
C HIS A 579 27.38 -13.85 -24.83
N TRP A 580 26.62 -12.82 -24.44
CA TRP A 580 26.29 -11.68 -25.30
C TRP A 580 27.54 -10.93 -25.78
N LEU A 581 28.51 -10.72 -24.87
CA LEU A 581 29.79 -10.09 -25.20
C LEU A 581 30.64 -10.93 -26.16
N LEU A 582 30.60 -12.26 -26.09
CA LEU A 582 31.31 -13.12 -27.05
C LEU A 582 30.79 -12.93 -28.48
N LEU A 583 29.48 -12.75 -28.65
CA LEU A 583 28.88 -12.40 -29.95
C LEU A 583 29.27 -10.98 -30.38
N TYR A 584 29.22 -10.01 -29.47
CA TYR A 584 29.63 -8.63 -29.74
C TYR A 584 31.09 -8.52 -30.22
N LEU A 585 32.00 -9.26 -29.59
CA LEU A 585 33.43 -9.34 -29.95
C LEU A 585 33.70 -9.98 -31.31
N LYS A 586 32.74 -10.71 -31.89
CA LYS A 586 32.89 -11.45 -33.15
C LYS A 586 32.17 -10.80 -34.34
N LYS A 587 31.22 -9.89 -34.11
CA LYS A 587 30.30 -9.34 -35.15
C LYS A 587 29.96 -7.84 -34.92
N SER A 588 30.96 -7.00 -34.71
CA SER A 588 30.78 -5.53 -34.56
C SER A 588 30.31 -4.88 -35.88
N ASP A 589 29.65 -3.70 -35.92
CA ASP A 589 29.42 -2.72 -34.85
C ASP A 589 27.97 -2.18 -34.76
N GLU A 590 27.23 -2.08 -35.87
CA GLU A 590 26.02 -1.23 -35.95
C GLU A 590 24.82 -1.80 -35.17
N VAL A 591 24.54 -3.10 -35.35
CA VAL A 591 23.34 -3.74 -34.79
C VAL A 591 23.41 -3.81 -33.26
N LEU A 592 24.50 -4.34 -32.70
CA LEU A 592 24.64 -4.54 -31.25
C LEU A 592 24.87 -3.24 -30.48
N SER A 593 25.52 -2.23 -31.08
CA SER A 593 25.65 -0.89 -30.48
C SER A 593 24.30 -0.17 -30.39
N SER A 594 23.40 -0.37 -31.36
CA SER A 594 22.02 0.15 -31.26
C SER A 594 21.29 -0.40 -30.03
N TYR A 595 21.49 -1.70 -29.73
CA TYR A 595 20.88 -2.37 -28.59
C TYR A 595 21.39 -1.87 -27.22
N LEU A 596 22.62 -1.35 -27.11
CA LEU A 596 23.11 -0.76 -25.85
C LEU A 596 22.23 0.41 -25.39
N SER A 597 21.82 1.27 -26.32
CA SER A 597 20.96 2.43 -26.03
C SER A 597 19.59 2.05 -25.47
N ILE A 598 19.11 0.83 -25.79
CA ILE A 598 17.78 0.36 -25.39
C ILE A 598 17.78 -0.38 -24.05
N ILE A 599 18.95 -0.79 -23.52
CA ILE A 599 19.03 -1.54 -22.25
C ILE A 599 18.43 -0.76 -21.07
N PRO A 600 18.73 0.53 -20.84
CA PRO A 600 18.05 1.29 -19.77
C PRO A 600 16.60 1.67 -20.10
N LYS A 601 16.17 1.56 -21.35
CA LYS A 601 14.84 1.94 -21.85
C LYS A 601 13.81 0.81 -21.74
N TYR A 602 14.22 -0.44 -21.93
CA TYR A 602 13.34 -1.62 -21.86
C TYR A 602 13.82 -2.72 -20.88
N GLY A 603 15.07 -2.64 -20.40
CA GLY A 603 15.62 -3.46 -19.32
C GLY A 603 15.72 -2.66 -18.01
N SER A 604 16.80 -2.84 -17.26
CA SER A 604 17.09 -2.05 -16.06
C SER A 604 18.49 -1.42 -16.08
N TRP A 605 18.67 -0.34 -15.32
CA TRP A 605 20.01 0.22 -15.05
C TRP A 605 20.95 -0.78 -14.34
N ALA A 606 20.39 -1.77 -13.62
CA ALA A 606 21.19 -2.85 -13.04
C ALA A 606 21.80 -3.77 -14.12
N ASP A 607 21.14 -3.94 -15.26
CA ASP A 607 21.61 -4.76 -16.37
C ASP A 607 22.83 -4.14 -17.07
N LEU A 608 22.81 -2.82 -17.28
CA LEU A 608 23.93 -2.06 -17.84
C LEU A 608 25.18 -2.13 -16.93
N LYS A 609 24.96 -2.16 -15.60
CA LYS A 609 26.01 -2.40 -14.60
C LYS A 609 26.58 -3.82 -14.69
N THR A 610 25.73 -4.85 -14.81
CA THR A 610 26.19 -6.24 -14.99
C THR A 610 26.98 -6.41 -16.28
N LEU A 611 26.54 -5.81 -17.38
CA LEU A 611 27.27 -5.81 -18.66
C LEU A 611 28.68 -5.21 -18.54
N TYR A 612 28.84 -4.06 -17.87
CA TYR A 612 30.15 -3.48 -17.57
C TYR A 612 31.03 -4.44 -16.73
N VAL A 613 30.45 -5.13 -15.74
CA VAL A 613 31.19 -6.09 -14.89
C VAL A 613 31.70 -7.27 -15.73
N CYS A 614 30.86 -7.85 -16.59
CA CYS A 614 31.27 -8.96 -17.48
C CYS A 614 32.33 -8.51 -18.49
N ALA A 615 32.19 -7.31 -19.08
CA ALA A 615 33.18 -6.76 -20.00
C ALA A 615 34.55 -6.58 -19.31
N SER A 616 34.56 -6.07 -18.08
CA SER A 616 35.78 -5.90 -17.27
C SER A 616 36.46 -7.23 -16.92
N GLN A 617 35.68 -8.31 -16.75
CA GLN A 617 36.21 -9.65 -16.51
C GLN A 617 36.82 -10.26 -17.78
N MET A 618 36.26 -9.95 -18.96
CA MET A 618 36.71 -10.52 -20.24
C MET A 618 37.97 -9.86 -20.82
N GLU A 619 38.39 -8.68 -20.36
CA GLU A 619 39.61 -8.01 -20.86
C GLU A 619 40.88 -8.84 -20.70
N GLY A 620 41.00 -9.59 -19.59
CA GLY A 620 42.13 -10.49 -19.36
C GLY A 620 42.12 -11.76 -20.22
N GLU A 621 40.99 -12.03 -20.89
CA GLU A 621 40.78 -13.22 -21.72
C GLU A 621 40.83 -12.92 -23.22
N TYR A 622 40.62 -11.65 -23.62
CA TYR A 622 40.65 -11.17 -25.01
C TYR A 622 41.48 -9.89 -25.12
N PRO A 623 42.80 -9.96 -24.89
CA PRO A 623 43.67 -8.77 -24.91
C PRO A 623 43.64 -8.04 -26.26
N ASP A 624 43.53 -8.78 -27.37
CA ASP A 624 43.49 -8.21 -28.73
C ASP A 624 42.18 -7.45 -29.03
N GLN A 625 41.11 -7.76 -28.30
CA GLN A 625 39.80 -7.09 -28.42
C GLN A 625 39.56 -6.06 -27.30
N LYS A 626 40.58 -5.78 -26.48
CA LYS A 626 40.46 -4.86 -25.34
C LYS A 626 39.93 -3.48 -25.74
N GLY A 627 40.32 -2.96 -26.90
CA GLY A 627 39.83 -1.66 -27.39
C GLY A 627 38.30 -1.60 -27.54
N LEU A 628 37.68 -2.67 -28.02
CA LEU A 628 36.22 -2.78 -28.19
C LEU A 628 35.51 -2.93 -26.83
N LEU A 629 36.10 -3.68 -25.89
CA LEU A 629 35.61 -3.78 -24.50
C LEU A 629 35.74 -2.46 -23.73
N ASP A 630 36.84 -1.71 -23.92
CA ASP A 630 37.04 -0.38 -23.34
C ASP A 630 36.05 0.65 -23.90
N GLN A 631 35.72 0.59 -25.19
CA GLN A 631 34.66 1.41 -25.79
C GLN A 631 33.29 1.10 -25.19
N LEU A 632 32.92 -0.18 -25.08
CA LEU A 632 31.63 -0.59 -24.50
C LEU A 632 31.52 -0.23 -23.00
N LYS A 633 32.58 -0.44 -22.21
CA LYS A 633 32.63 0.02 -20.81
C LYS A 633 32.50 1.54 -20.71
N SER A 634 33.17 2.28 -21.59
CA SER A 634 33.09 3.75 -21.64
C SER A 634 31.69 4.23 -22.01
N ALA A 635 30.99 3.55 -22.93
CA ALA A 635 29.60 3.82 -23.25
C ALA A 635 28.69 3.62 -22.03
N CYS A 636 28.84 2.50 -21.31
CA CYS A 636 28.09 2.24 -20.07
C CYS A 636 28.31 3.33 -19.00
N VAL A 637 29.58 3.73 -18.79
CA VAL A 637 29.96 4.80 -17.85
C VAL A 637 29.37 6.14 -18.26
N LYS A 638 29.45 6.50 -19.55
CA LYS A 638 28.88 7.73 -20.11
C LYS A 638 27.37 7.78 -19.91
N MET A 639 26.64 6.71 -20.22
CA MET A 639 25.18 6.64 -20.07
C MET A 639 24.73 6.86 -18.62
N PHE A 640 25.43 6.27 -17.65
CA PHE A 640 25.19 6.55 -16.22
C PHE A 640 25.50 8.01 -15.86
N ALA A 641 26.65 8.53 -16.28
CA ALA A 641 27.10 9.87 -15.94
C ALA A 641 26.20 10.98 -16.52
N ASP A 642 25.83 10.85 -17.80
CA ASP A 642 25.03 11.86 -18.51
C ASP A 642 23.58 11.87 -18.00
N GLN A 643 22.99 10.70 -17.70
CA GLN A 643 21.68 10.66 -17.06
C GLN A 643 21.71 11.23 -15.64
N LEU A 644 22.73 10.90 -14.81
CA LEU A 644 22.85 11.48 -13.47
C LEU A 644 23.09 13.00 -13.50
N ARG A 645 23.79 13.52 -14.52
CA ARG A 645 23.91 14.98 -14.75
C ARG A 645 22.56 15.60 -15.12
N GLN A 646 21.79 14.95 -15.98
CA GLN A 646 20.46 15.43 -16.38
C GLN A 646 19.52 15.43 -15.17
N ASP A 647 19.44 14.32 -14.44
CA ASP A 647 18.68 14.19 -13.20
C ASP A 647 19.08 15.28 -12.17
N HIS A 648 20.37 15.58 -12.04
CA HIS A 648 20.85 16.66 -11.16
C HIS A 648 20.41 18.06 -11.63
N ARG A 649 20.53 18.35 -12.94
CA ARG A 649 20.12 19.63 -13.52
C ARG A 649 18.62 19.85 -13.40
N THR A 650 17.83 18.80 -13.62
CA THR A 650 16.38 18.80 -13.41
C THR A 650 16.03 19.22 -11.97
N ILE A 651 16.75 18.69 -10.97
CA ILE A 651 16.57 19.06 -9.56
C ILE A 651 16.96 20.53 -9.31
N LEU A 652 18.13 20.97 -9.79
CA LEU A 652 18.63 22.34 -9.57
C LEU A 652 17.87 23.44 -10.31
N LYS A 653 17.02 23.09 -11.29
CA LYS A 653 16.12 24.03 -12.00
C LYS A 653 14.81 24.30 -11.26
N GLN A 654 14.52 23.56 -10.19
CA GLN A 654 13.33 23.81 -9.35
C GLN A 654 13.66 24.99 -8.41
N PRO A 655 12.85 26.06 -8.36
CA PRO A 655 13.17 27.23 -7.55
C PRO A 655 13.01 26.94 -6.05
N ASP A 656 13.97 27.41 -5.25
CA ASP A 656 13.89 27.39 -3.78
C ASP A 656 12.89 28.47 -3.28
N GLU A 657 11.88 28.03 -2.53
CA GLU A 657 10.90 28.80 -1.73
C GLU A 657 10.21 30.01 -2.40
N LEU A 658 8.91 29.84 -2.72
CA LEU A 658 7.95 30.95 -2.82
C LEU A 658 7.16 31.06 -1.52
N SER A 659 7.09 32.25 -0.95
CA SER A 659 6.30 32.57 0.24
C SER A 659 4.79 32.30 0.01
N ASN A 660 4.11 31.81 1.06
CA ASN A 660 2.71 31.32 1.16
C ASN A 660 1.56 32.16 0.54
N GLU A 661 1.81 33.25 -0.18
CA GLU A 661 0.79 34.05 -0.87
C GLU A 661 1.10 34.32 -2.36
N LYS A 662 2.15 33.70 -2.94
CA LYS A 662 2.53 33.88 -4.36
C LYS A 662 2.91 32.59 -5.11
N GLU A 663 2.49 31.42 -4.66
CA GLU A 663 2.81 30.14 -5.34
C GLU A 663 2.03 29.87 -6.63
N GLU A 664 0.86 30.49 -6.87
CA GLU A 664 -0.06 30.02 -7.92
C GLU A 664 0.18 30.53 -9.37
N GLN A 665 1.18 31.39 -9.64
CA GLN A 665 1.32 32.03 -10.97
C GLN A 665 2.61 31.74 -11.76
N MET A 666 3.59 30.98 -11.26
CA MET A 666 4.80 30.63 -12.04
C MET A 666 5.35 29.21 -11.75
N ASN A 667 4.92 28.20 -12.52
CA ASN A 667 5.72 27.08 -13.10
C ASN A 667 4.88 25.84 -13.43
N ILE A 668 4.28 25.78 -14.63
CA ILE A 668 3.67 24.53 -15.17
C ILE A 668 4.20 24.15 -16.56
N GLU A 669 4.90 25.04 -17.29
CA GLU A 669 5.29 24.78 -18.69
C GLU A 669 6.68 24.14 -18.91
N SER A 670 7.43 23.73 -17.86
CA SER A 670 8.84 23.32 -18.04
C SER A 670 9.44 22.25 -17.10
N GLN A 671 8.66 21.50 -16.30
CA GLN A 671 9.26 20.49 -15.41
C GLN A 671 9.82 19.26 -16.16
N GLU A 672 11.15 19.22 -16.29
CA GLU A 672 11.92 18.05 -16.73
C GLU A 672 11.74 16.86 -15.74
N TRP A 673 11.85 15.62 -16.23
CA TRP A 673 11.66 14.40 -15.44
C TRP A 673 12.99 13.84 -14.88
N ILE A 674 12.95 13.17 -13.72
CA ILE A 674 14.11 12.57 -13.04
C ILE A 674 14.05 11.04 -13.18
N SER A 675 15.14 10.41 -13.62
CA SER A 675 15.20 8.97 -13.91
C SER A 675 15.49 8.09 -12.69
N ASN A 676 15.22 6.78 -12.80
CA ASN A 676 15.63 5.79 -11.79
C ASN A 676 17.15 5.45 -11.78
N CYS A 677 17.99 6.13 -12.58
CA CYS A 677 19.42 5.83 -12.75
C CYS A 677 20.17 5.79 -11.39
N ALA A 678 19.92 6.77 -10.53
CA ALA A 678 20.52 6.87 -9.20
C ALA A 678 20.26 5.65 -8.29
N LYS A 679 19.12 4.97 -8.45
CA LYS A 679 18.77 3.81 -7.62
C LYS A 679 19.72 2.65 -7.85
N GLU A 680 19.98 2.32 -9.12
CA GLU A 680 20.76 1.15 -9.54
C GLU A 680 22.25 1.44 -9.76
N ALA A 681 22.64 2.72 -9.75
CA ALA A 681 24.02 3.17 -9.89
C ALA A 681 24.98 2.47 -8.89
N PRO A 682 26.17 2.03 -9.34
CA PRO A 682 27.10 1.27 -8.52
C PRO A 682 27.63 2.08 -7.34
N ARG A 683 27.96 1.41 -6.23
CA ARG A 683 28.37 2.05 -4.98
C ARG A 683 29.87 1.83 -4.71
N ILE A 684 30.56 2.90 -4.31
CA ILE A 684 31.97 2.86 -3.90
C ILE A 684 32.06 2.25 -2.49
N SER A 685 32.55 1.01 -2.42
CA SER A 685 32.82 0.25 -1.20
C SER A 685 34.28 0.43 -0.72
N ASN A 686 34.61 -0.19 0.42
CA ASN A 686 35.98 -0.20 0.97
C ASN A 686 36.92 -1.18 0.22
N ASN A 687 36.41 -2.08 -0.62
CA ASN A 687 37.24 -3.00 -1.42
C ASN A 687 37.63 -2.34 -2.75
N PRO A 688 38.89 -1.91 -2.95
CA PRO A 688 39.29 -1.19 -4.15
C PRO A 688 39.36 -2.09 -5.41
N LYS A 689 39.41 -3.42 -5.25
CA LYS A 689 39.44 -4.41 -6.35
C LYS A 689 38.04 -4.82 -6.81
N ASN A 690 36.97 -4.39 -6.12
CA ASN A 690 35.60 -4.71 -6.52
C ASN A 690 35.22 -3.93 -7.80
N ILE A 691 34.79 -4.64 -8.85
CA ILE A 691 34.52 -4.06 -10.18
C ILE A 691 33.39 -3.01 -10.14
N ASN A 692 32.36 -3.19 -9.29
CA ASN A 692 31.35 -2.14 -9.08
C ASN A 692 31.95 -0.88 -8.46
N THR A 693 32.96 -1.03 -7.58
CA THR A 693 33.71 0.11 -7.02
C THR A 693 34.64 0.74 -8.05
N VAL A 694 35.14 0.00 -9.05
CA VAL A 694 35.85 0.58 -10.22
C VAL A 694 34.88 1.37 -11.10
N MET A 695 33.76 0.77 -11.53
CA MET A 695 32.73 1.44 -12.33
C MET A 695 32.22 2.74 -11.69
N ALA A 696 31.96 2.70 -10.38
CA ALA A 696 31.53 3.87 -9.62
C ALA A 696 32.59 5.00 -9.59
N LYS A 697 33.88 4.64 -9.54
CA LYS A 697 34.99 5.61 -9.64
C LYS A 697 35.19 6.12 -11.07
N ASP A 698 34.84 5.34 -12.08
CA ASP A 698 34.87 5.77 -13.48
C ASP A 698 33.75 6.76 -13.79
N ILE A 699 32.52 6.46 -13.35
CA ILE A 699 31.38 7.38 -13.45
C ILE A 699 31.70 8.67 -12.69
N ALA A 700 32.22 8.59 -11.46
CA ALA A 700 32.62 9.77 -10.70
C ALA A 700 33.66 10.65 -11.43
N ARG A 701 34.69 10.04 -12.06
CA ARG A 701 35.71 10.75 -12.84
C ARG A 701 35.21 11.27 -14.18
N TYR A 702 34.25 10.59 -14.81
CA TYR A 702 33.59 11.09 -16.03
C TYR A 702 32.70 12.29 -15.71
N MET A 703 32.00 12.25 -14.56
CA MET A 703 31.16 13.34 -14.06
C MET A 703 31.99 14.56 -13.64
N HIS A 704 33.11 14.33 -12.96
CA HIS A 704 34.04 15.34 -12.47
C HIS A 704 35.47 15.05 -12.98
N PRO A 705 35.84 15.55 -14.18
CA PRO A 705 37.18 15.38 -14.75
C PRO A 705 38.26 16.01 -13.87
N LEU A 706 39.43 15.37 -13.83
CA LEU A 706 40.59 15.80 -13.05
C LEU A 706 41.36 16.92 -13.77
N SER A 707 42.04 17.78 -13.02
CA SER A 707 42.82 18.88 -13.61
C SER A 707 44.08 18.38 -14.35
N PRO A 708 44.52 19.04 -15.44
CA PRO A 708 45.78 18.69 -16.12
C PRO A 708 47.00 18.76 -15.19
N THR A 709 46.99 19.69 -14.24
CA THR A 709 48.05 19.86 -13.23
C THR A 709 48.11 18.71 -12.22
N ALA A 710 46.98 18.11 -11.86
CA ALA A 710 46.95 16.96 -10.97
C ALA A 710 47.62 15.71 -11.56
N MET A 711 47.69 15.56 -12.89
CA MET A 711 48.36 14.41 -13.51
C MET A 711 49.87 14.36 -13.23
N ASN A 712 50.48 15.50 -12.89
CA ASN A 712 51.91 15.65 -12.60
C ASN A 712 52.24 15.67 -11.10
N ASN A 713 51.25 15.57 -10.20
CA ASN A 713 51.44 15.61 -8.75
C ASN A 713 50.57 14.56 -8.04
N GLU A 714 51.20 13.50 -7.55
CA GLU A 714 50.52 12.33 -6.97
C GLU A 714 49.65 12.69 -5.75
N ARG A 715 50.07 13.66 -4.92
CA ARG A 715 49.30 14.11 -3.75
C ARG A 715 48.03 14.84 -4.16
N GLN A 716 48.11 15.70 -5.18
CA GLN A 716 46.97 16.40 -5.76
C GLN A 716 46.03 15.42 -6.48
N LEU A 717 46.58 14.48 -7.25
CA LEU A 717 45.84 13.42 -7.94
C LEU A 717 44.99 12.58 -6.98
N LYS A 718 45.54 12.26 -5.80
CA LYS A 718 44.82 11.51 -4.75
C LYS A 718 43.67 12.34 -4.14
N ALA A 719 43.88 13.64 -3.95
CA ALA A 719 42.87 14.56 -3.41
C ALA A 719 41.70 14.76 -4.38
N GLU A 720 41.96 15.10 -5.64
CA GLU A 720 40.91 15.34 -6.65
C GLU A 720 40.08 14.07 -6.93
N LYS A 721 40.72 12.89 -6.99
CA LYS A 721 40.02 11.59 -7.05
C LYS A 721 39.09 11.39 -5.86
N GLY A 722 39.56 11.65 -4.63
CA GLY A 722 38.74 11.54 -3.42
C GLY A 722 37.52 12.48 -3.43
N TYR A 723 37.70 13.70 -3.93
CA TYR A 723 36.64 14.69 -4.06
C TYR A 723 35.56 14.26 -5.08
N ALA A 724 35.97 13.81 -6.27
CA ALA A 724 35.04 13.28 -7.28
C ALA A 724 34.20 12.11 -6.74
N TYR A 725 34.81 11.20 -5.97
CA TYR A 725 34.12 10.06 -5.35
C TYR A 725 33.09 10.49 -4.28
N LEU A 726 33.38 11.56 -3.53
CA LEU A 726 32.47 12.12 -2.53
C LEU A 726 31.25 12.78 -3.19
N LEU A 727 31.47 13.60 -4.23
CA LEU A 727 30.40 14.25 -4.98
C LEU A 727 29.45 13.23 -5.61
N TYR A 728 29.98 12.17 -6.22
CA TYR A 728 29.19 11.08 -6.78
C TYR A 728 28.29 10.39 -5.72
N LYS A 729 28.83 10.08 -4.53
CA LYS A 729 28.04 9.51 -3.41
C LYS A 729 26.91 10.44 -2.97
N ARG A 730 27.20 11.74 -2.82
CA ARG A 730 26.22 12.76 -2.40
C ARG A 730 25.12 12.93 -3.45
N LEU A 731 25.48 13.05 -4.72
CA LEU A 731 24.52 13.21 -5.81
C LEU A 731 23.52 12.07 -5.89
N ILE A 732 24.00 10.81 -5.85
CA ILE A 732 23.09 9.66 -5.89
C ILE A 732 22.13 9.68 -4.69
N SER A 733 22.62 10.04 -3.50
CA SER A 733 21.75 10.16 -2.32
C SER A 733 20.66 11.23 -2.50
N ALA A 734 21.00 12.39 -3.05
CA ALA A 734 20.06 13.48 -3.30
C ALA A 734 19.01 13.11 -4.38
N VAL A 735 19.44 12.55 -5.52
CA VAL A 735 18.52 12.11 -6.58
C VAL A 735 17.56 11.02 -6.07
N CYS A 736 18.06 10.03 -5.32
CA CYS A 736 17.20 9.02 -4.69
C CYS A 736 16.16 9.63 -3.74
N GLN A 737 16.53 10.63 -2.93
CA GLN A 737 15.59 11.30 -2.02
C GLN A 737 14.50 12.08 -2.75
N VAL A 738 14.82 12.74 -3.87
CA VAL A 738 13.81 13.44 -4.68
C VAL A 738 12.86 12.44 -5.37
N LEU A 739 13.38 11.33 -5.90
CA LEU A 739 12.57 10.24 -6.47
C LEU A 739 11.62 9.61 -5.42
N GLU A 740 12.09 9.43 -4.18
CA GLU A 740 11.27 8.92 -3.08
C GLU A 740 10.15 9.90 -2.65
N LYS A 741 10.33 11.21 -2.85
CA LYS A 741 9.29 12.24 -2.63
C LYS A 741 8.27 12.33 -3.77
N ALA A 742 8.70 12.11 -5.01
CA ALA A 742 7.91 12.43 -6.21
C ALA A 742 6.91 11.33 -6.66
N SER A 743 6.86 10.15 -5.99
CA SER A 743 6.12 8.98 -6.51
C SER A 743 5.02 8.45 -5.55
N PRO A 744 3.72 8.69 -5.83
CA PRO A 744 2.62 8.18 -5.00
C PRO A 744 2.43 6.65 -5.04
N THR A 745 2.94 5.97 -6.07
CA THR A 745 2.72 4.53 -6.31
C THR A 745 3.69 3.61 -5.56
N PHE A 746 4.72 4.15 -4.90
CA PHE A 746 5.69 3.34 -4.15
C PHE A 746 5.20 2.90 -2.74
N VAL A 747 3.95 3.22 -2.40
CA VAL A 747 3.35 3.15 -1.05
C VAL A 747 2.80 1.76 -0.66
N ASN A 748 2.98 0.68 -1.45
CA ASN A 748 2.31 -0.61 -1.16
C ASN A 748 3.16 -1.87 -0.92
N GLU A 749 4.39 -2.00 -1.44
CA GLU A 749 5.20 -3.22 -1.18
C GLU A 749 6.38 -2.96 -0.25
N GLN A 750 7.34 -2.09 -0.62
CA GLN A 750 8.35 -1.65 0.36
C GLN A 750 7.73 -0.87 1.52
N ALA A 751 6.56 -0.27 1.33
CA ALA A 751 5.91 0.50 2.38
C ALA A 751 5.10 -0.35 3.38
N ARG A 752 4.91 -1.66 3.19
CA ARG A 752 4.55 -2.53 4.32
C ARG A 752 5.69 -2.66 5.34
N SER A 753 6.93 -2.41 4.90
CA SER A 753 8.12 -2.27 5.76
C SER A 753 8.42 -0.81 6.15
N ARG A 754 8.18 0.17 5.25
CA ARG A 754 8.49 1.60 5.48
C ARG A 754 7.35 2.46 6.05
N ASN A 755 6.05 2.21 5.81
CA ASN A 755 4.94 3.05 6.32
C ASN A 755 4.78 3.01 7.85
N ARG A 756 5.47 2.10 8.56
CA ARG A 756 5.57 2.14 10.03
C ARG A 756 6.52 3.24 10.54
N LYS A 757 7.31 3.92 9.68
CA LYS A 757 8.26 5.01 10.04
C LYS A 757 7.69 6.42 9.90
N ASP A 758 6.77 6.65 8.98
CA ASP A 758 6.15 7.96 8.72
C ASP A 758 4.75 8.09 9.35
N ARG A 759 4.37 7.18 10.25
CA ARG A 759 2.99 7.10 10.73
C ARG A 759 2.64 8.29 11.61
N ALA A 760 3.48 8.69 12.57
CA ALA A 760 3.16 9.77 13.50
C ALA A 760 3.05 11.16 12.84
N LEU A 761 3.81 11.41 11.77
CA LEU A 761 3.80 12.69 11.03
C LEU A 761 2.51 12.95 10.23
N ARG A 762 1.59 11.97 10.16
CA ARG A 762 0.31 12.07 9.44
C ARG A 762 -0.91 11.97 10.36
N LEU A 763 -0.72 11.87 11.67
CA LEU A 763 -1.80 11.76 12.64
C LEU A 763 -2.16 13.13 13.21
N THR A 764 -3.46 13.42 13.31
CA THR A 764 -3.95 14.61 14.02
C THR A 764 -3.60 14.54 15.51
N LYS A 765 -3.81 15.64 16.25
CA LYS A 765 -3.64 15.62 17.72
C LYS A 765 -4.62 14.62 18.36
N GLU A 766 -5.89 14.67 17.94
CA GLU A 766 -6.96 13.76 18.37
C GLU A 766 -6.61 12.28 18.12
N GLN A 767 -6.09 11.94 16.94
CA GLN A 767 -5.70 10.55 16.62
C GLN A 767 -4.51 10.05 17.45
N ARG A 768 -3.61 10.96 17.86
CA ARG A 768 -2.50 10.61 18.78
C ARG A 768 -3.00 10.43 20.20
N GLU A 769 -3.92 11.26 20.66
CA GLU A 769 -4.60 11.10 21.95
C GLU A 769 -5.43 9.80 22.00
N GLU A 770 -6.14 9.43 20.93
CA GLU A 770 -6.85 8.15 20.81
C GLU A 770 -5.88 6.96 20.94
N LEU A 771 -4.73 7.01 20.25
CA LEU A 771 -3.71 5.95 20.31
C LEU A 771 -2.95 5.88 21.65
N LEU A 772 -2.77 7.00 22.34
CA LEU A 772 -2.20 7.04 23.70
C LEU A 772 -3.15 6.43 24.75
N ASN A 773 -4.46 6.50 24.52
CA ASN A 773 -5.48 5.90 25.37
C ASN A 773 -5.81 4.44 24.99
N ALA A 774 -5.28 3.94 23.86
CA ALA A 774 -5.47 2.55 23.44
C ALA A 774 -4.64 1.58 24.32
N PRO A 775 -5.10 0.33 24.51
CA PRO A 775 -4.32 -0.67 25.23
C PRO A 775 -2.98 -0.98 24.52
N PRO A 776 -1.90 -1.28 25.25
CA PRO A 776 -0.61 -1.67 24.67
C PRO A 776 -0.73 -2.87 23.72
N SER A 777 0.15 -2.93 22.73
CA SER A 777 0.15 -4.01 21.74
C SER A 777 0.44 -5.38 22.37
N THR A 778 0.01 -6.46 21.73
CA THR A 778 0.29 -7.83 22.21
C THR A 778 1.77 -8.15 22.29
N TYR A 779 2.62 -7.50 21.48
CA TYR A 779 4.08 -7.60 21.58
C TYR A 779 4.68 -6.98 22.86
N ILE A 780 3.91 -6.13 23.55
CA ILE A 780 4.28 -5.54 24.85
C ILE A 780 3.68 -6.37 25.99
N THR A 781 2.40 -6.78 25.88
CA THR A 781 1.71 -7.54 26.94
C THR A 781 2.10 -9.02 26.99
N ASN A 782 2.65 -9.56 25.89
CA ASN A 782 3.16 -10.93 25.78
C ASN A 782 4.48 -10.91 24.97
N PRO A 783 5.61 -10.53 25.58
CA PRO A 783 6.88 -10.39 24.88
C PRO A 783 7.57 -11.75 24.71
N GLU A 784 7.76 -12.16 23.46
CA GLU A 784 8.33 -13.46 23.10
C GLU A 784 9.79 -13.34 22.58
N PRO A 785 10.65 -14.34 22.84
CA PRO A 785 11.98 -14.43 22.23
C PRO A 785 11.89 -14.64 20.71
N GLU A 786 12.99 -14.43 19.97
CA GLU A 786 13.02 -14.80 18.55
C GLU A 786 12.99 -16.34 18.42
N PRO A 787 12.07 -16.92 17.63
CA PRO A 787 11.97 -18.36 17.46
C PRO A 787 13.20 -18.91 16.74
N VAL A 788 13.83 -19.91 17.34
CA VAL A 788 15.09 -20.53 16.91
C VAL A 788 15.07 -22.02 17.25
N VAL A 789 15.90 -22.81 16.58
CA VAL A 789 16.04 -24.26 16.82
C VAL A 789 17.34 -24.52 17.59
N PRO A 790 17.32 -25.22 18.74
CA PRO A 790 18.53 -25.55 19.50
C PRO A 790 19.62 -26.21 18.65
N CYS A 791 20.89 -25.88 18.92
CA CYS A 791 22.02 -26.55 18.31
C CYS A 791 22.20 -27.97 18.86
N ALA A 792 22.96 -28.79 18.14
CA ALA A 792 23.42 -30.08 18.63
C ALA A 792 24.38 -29.89 19.82
N LEU A 793 24.48 -30.87 20.72
CA LEU A 793 25.40 -30.77 21.88
C LEU A 793 26.87 -30.90 21.44
N GLU A 794 27.10 -31.66 20.38
CA GLU A 794 28.39 -31.90 19.74
C GLU A 794 29.01 -30.59 19.22
N ASP A 795 28.18 -29.65 18.75
CA ASP A 795 28.62 -28.32 18.32
C ASP A 795 29.20 -27.48 19.49
N LEU A 796 28.78 -27.76 20.73
CA LEU A 796 29.24 -27.06 21.94
C LEU A 796 30.43 -27.77 22.61
N GLN A 797 30.68 -29.04 22.30
CA GLN A 797 31.72 -29.83 22.95
C GLN A 797 33.13 -29.18 22.93
N PRO A 798 33.61 -28.56 21.82
CA PRO A 798 34.91 -27.90 21.82
C PRO A 798 35.02 -26.73 22.81
N LEU A 799 33.92 -26.03 23.07
CA LEU A 799 33.84 -24.97 24.08
C LEU A 799 33.81 -25.57 25.49
N PHE A 800 33.05 -26.66 25.71
CA PHE A 800 33.01 -27.36 26.99
C PHE A 800 34.37 -27.91 27.40
N ASP A 801 35.09 -28.54 26.47
CA ASP A 801 36.43 -29.09 26.69
C ASP A 801 37.43 -27.98 27.05
N HIS A 802 37.36 -26.85 26.34
CA HIS A 802 38.21 -25.69 26.60
C HIS A 802 37.96 -25.10 28.01
N LEU A 803 36.71 -24.78 28.34
CA LEU A 803 36.32 -24.24 29.65
C LEU A 803 36.70 -25.20 30.80
N THR A 804 36.42 -26.49 30.63
CA THR A 804 36.77 -27.53 31.63
C THR A 804 38.29 -27.65 31.83
N SER A 805 39.09 -27.38 30.79
CA SER A 805 40.55 -27.41 30.89
C SER A 805 41.18 -26.19 31.58
N ASN A 806 40.40 -25.13 31.85
CA ASN A 806 40.82 -23.82 32.36
C ASN A 806 42.10 -23.25 31.71
N LYS A 807 42.28 -23.49 30.40
CA LYS A 807 43.42 -22.96 29.65
C LYS A 807 43.10 -21.58 29.11
N SER A 808 43.90 -20.58 29.46
CA SER A 808 44.05 -19.38 28.64
C SER A 808 44.39 -19.79 27.20
N GLY A 809 43.68 -19.22 26.22
CA GLY A 809 43.64 -19.71 24.84
C GLY A 809 44.98 -19.69 24.07
N PRO A 810 45.01 -20.30 22.87
CA PRO A 810 46.24 -20.45 22.10
C PRO A 810 46.72 -19.13 21.48
N GLY A 811 47.65 -18.44 22.17
CA GLY A 811 48.79 -17.81 21.50
C GLY A 811 48.64 -16.39 20.95
N ASP A 812 47.87 -15.51 21.61
CA ASP A 812 48.14 -14.06 21.60
C ASP A 812 47.29 -13.37 22.70
N GLU A 813 47.89 -12.52 23.55
CA GLU A 813 47.19 -11.93 24.72
C GLU A 813 46.02 -10.99 24.36
N ASN A 814 45.85 -10.67 23.07
CA ASN A 814 44.85 -9.71 22.58
C ASN A 814 43.87 -10.28 21.53
N GLN A 815 43.85 -11.60 21.28
CA GLN A 815 42.97 -12.20 20.25
C GLN A 815 41.82 -13.04 20.86
N PRO A 816 40.58 -12.94 20.31
CA PRO A 816 39.45 -13.73 20.79
C PRO A 816 39.54 -15.20 20.34
N VAL A 817 39.14 -16.12 21.20
CA VAL A 817 39.10 -17.56 20.94
C VAL A 817 37.72 -17.94 20.40
N VAL A 818 37.67 -18.36 19.13
CA VAL A 818 36.42 -18.69 18.42
C VAL A 818 36.19 -20.20 18.40
N PHE A 819 34.96 -20.63 18.70
CA PHE A 819 34.53 -22.03 18.69
C PHE A 819 33.46 -22.25 17.62
N THR A 820 33.08 -23.51 17.38
CA THR A 820 31.91 -23.87 16.55
C THR A 820 30.63 -23.16 17.01
N ARG A 821 30.50 -22.95 18.34
CA ARG A 821 29.44 -22.15 18.96
C ARG A 821 30.06 -21.20 19.99
N GLY A 822 29.92 -19.90 19.73
CA GLY A 822 30.36 -18.84 20.63
C GLY A 822 31.84 -18.44 20.52
N THR A 823 32.21 -17.43 21.28
CA THR A 823 33.54 -16.82 21.26
C THR A 823 33.90 -16.28 22.64
N ILE A 824 35.11 -16.58 23.11
CA ILE A 824 35.68 -15.99 24.33
C ILE A 824 36.53 -14.79 23.89
N MET A 825 36.16 -13.60 24.33
CA MET A 825 36.90 -12.36 24.11
C MET A 825 38.08 -12.25 25.09
N SER A 826 39.12 -11.51 24.72
CA SER A 826 40.30 -11.29 25.57
C SER A 826 40.00 -10.57 26.90
N ASP A 827 38.85 -9.90 27.01
CA ASP A 827 38.36 -9.27 28.25
C ASP A 827 37.53 -10.22 29.15
N GLY A 828 37.45 -11.51 28.82
CA GLY A 828 36.73 -12.53 29.61
C GLY A 828 35.22 -12.59 29.36
N ARG A 829 34.73 -11.98 28.27
CA ARG A 829 33.35 -12.16 27.81
C ARG A 829 33.20 -13.44 26.99
N LEU A 830 32.25 -14.29 27.38
CA LEU A 830 31.78 -15.40 26.54
C LEU A 830 30.53 -14.97 25.77
N ASP A 831 30.69 -14.67 24.48
CA ASP A 831 29.58 -14.34 23.59
C ASP A 831 28.97 -15.63 23.00
N LEU A 832 27.75 -15.92 23.43
CA LEU A 832 26.89 -17.01 22.95
C LEU A 832 25.57 -16.45 22.39
N CYS A 833 25.53 -15.19 21.97
CA CYS A 833 24.34 -14.59 21.40
C CYS A 833 23.92 -15.30 20.10
N LYS A 834 22.66 -15.72 20.04
CA LYS A 834 22.02 -16.44 18.91
C LYS A 834 22.73 -17.74 18.50
N GLN A 835 23.53 -18.34 19.39
CA GLN A 835 24.18 -19.64 19.15
C GLN A 835 23.21 -20.83 19.37
N VAL A 836 22.07 -20.56 20.00
CA VAL A 836 20.97 -21.46 20.30
C VAL A 836 21.36 -22.66 21.17
N VAL A 837 22.08 -22.37 22.26
CA VAL A 837 22.49 -23.34 23.29
C VAL A 837 21.34 -24.22 23.79
N GLY A 838 20.13 -23.64 23.92
CA GLY A 838 18.90 -24.35 24.23
C GLY A 838 18.85 -24.98 25.64
N PRO A 839 17.72 -25.61 26.00
CA PRO A 839 17.52 -26.17 27.33
C PRO A 839 18.47 -27.33 27.69
N GLN A 840 19.00 -28.04 26.68
CA GLN A 840 19.91 -29.17 26.89
C GLN A 840 21.38 -28.75 27.02
N GLY A 841 21.83 -27.73 26.29
CA GLY A 841 23.23 -27.28 26.31
C GLY A 841 23.61 -26.41 27.49
N ILE A 842 22.65 -25.73 28.14
CA ILE A 842 22.91 -24.74 29.18
C ILE A 842 23.48 -25.35 30.49
N GLN A 843 22.99 -26.52 30.90
CA GLN A 843 23.45 -27.17 32.12
C GLN A 843 24.87 -27.76 31.97
N PRO A 844 25.23 -28.44 30.85
CA PRO A 844 26.62 -28.78 30.53
C PRO A 844 27.54 -27.56 30.44
N LEU A 845 27.11 -26.47 29.77
CA LEU A 845 27.88 -25.23 29.65
C LEU A 845 28.25 -24.67 31.02
N LEU A 846 27.27 -24.44 31.89
CA LEU A 846 27.50 -23.89 33.22
C LEU A 846 28.28 -24.86 34.13
N ASN A 847 28.19 -26.18 33.89
CA ASN A 847 29.05 -27.15 34.58
C ASN A 847 30.52 -27.03 34.14
N ALA A 848 30.80 -26.86 32.84
CA ALA A 848 32.16 -26.64 32.34
C ALA A 848 32.74 -25.30 32.86
N MET A 849 31.90 -24.28 33.03
CA MET A 849 32.27 -22.98 33.60
C MET A 849 32.46 -22.98 35.13
N LYS A 850 32.24 -24.10 35.85
CA LYS A 850 32.36 -24.10 37.33
C LYS A 850 33.78 -23.86 37.84
N ASN A 851 34.77 -24.31 37.08
CA ASN A 851 36.19 -24.28 37.48
C ASN A 851 37.03 -23.41 36.52
N SER A 852 36.40 -22.46 35.81
CA SER A 852 37.07 -21.61 34.85
C SER A 852 37.03 -20.14 35.26
N ASP A 853 38.22 -19.54 35.37
CA ASP A 853 38.40 -18.14 35.75
C ASP A 853 38.45 -17.21 34.53
N VAL A 854 38.37 -17.81 33.33
CA VAL A 854 38.47 -17.13 32.03
C VAL A 854 37.22 -16.30 31.73
N VAL A 855 36.05 -16.66 32.28
CA VAL A 855 34.77 -16.02 31.94
C VAL A 855 34.20 -15.24 33.13
N ASN A 856 34.24 -13.91 33.03
CA ASN A 856 33.66 -12.98 34.00
C ASN A 856 32.31 -12.39 33.56
N ARG A 857 31.92 -12.60 32.29
CA ARG A 857 30.70 -12.04 31.71
C ARG A 857 30.10 -13.01 30.69
N LEU A 858 28.84 -13.38 30.86
CA LEU A 858 28.17 -14.36 29.99
C LEU A 858 27.07 -13.69 29.15
N LEU A 859 27.23 -13.72 27.82
CA LEU A 859 26.26 -13.15 26.88
C LEU A 859 25.48 -14.27 26.18
N LEU A 860 24.41 -14.71 26.83
CA LEU A 860 23.52 -15.78 26.39
C LEU A 860 22.27 -15.24 25.66
N GLY A 861 22.41 -14.20 24.84
CA GLY A 861 21.28 -13.54 24.18
C GLY A 861 20.54 -14.45 23.17
N ASN A 862 19.23 -14.60 23.34
CA ASN A 862 18.32 -15.36 22.47
C ASN A 862 18.69 -16.84 22.24
N ASN A 863 18.87 -17.57 23.35
CA ASN A 863 19.18 -19.01 23.34
C ASN A 863 18.02 -19.92 23.78
N ILE A 864 16.84 -19.37 24.08
CA ILE A 864 15.59 -20.09 24.42
C ILE A 864 15.76 -21.20 25.48
N VAL A 865 16.60 -20.97 26.50
CA VAL A 865 16.97 -21.99 27.49
C VAL A 865 15.87 -22.32 28.50
N GLY A 866 14.87 -21.44 28.68
CA GLY A 866 13.67 -21.66 29.49
C GLY A 866 13.92 -22.05 30.95
N LEU A 867 12.95 -22.71 31.58
CA LEU A 867 13.03 -23.14 32.98
C LEU A 867 14.31 -23.97 33.31
N PRO A 868 14.77 -24.92 32.48
CA PRO A 868 16.04 -25.62 32.72
C PRO A 868 17.25 -24.68 32.77
N GLY A 869 17.27 -23.64 31.92
CA GLY A 869 18.29 -22.59 31.97
C GLY A 869 18.22 -21.75 33.24
N ALA A 870 17.02 -21.35 33.67
CA ALA A 870 16.84 -20.60 34.92
C ALA A 870 17.29 -21.41 36.16
N GLN A 871 16.98 -22.71 36.19
CA GLN A 871 17.46 -23.63 37.20
C GLN A 871 19.00 -23.77 37.18
N ALA A 872 19.59 -23.96 36.00
CA ALA A 872 21.04 -24.09 35.85
C ALA A 872 21.79 -22.81 36.27
N ILE A 873 21.27 -21.62 35.92
CA ILE A 873 21.81 -20.31 36.32
C ILE A 873 21.70 -20.12 37.84
N SER A 874 20.51 -20.35 38.42
CA SER A 874 20.30 -20.29 39.88
C SER A 874 21.24 -21.22 40.64
N ASN A 875 21.43 -22.45 40.14
CA ASN A 875 22.33 -23.42 40.73
C ASN A 875 23.80 -23.01 40.62
N TYR A 876 24.21 -22.41 39.49
CA TYR A 876 25.57 -21.90 39.29
C TYR A 876 25.89 -20.76 40.26
N ILE A 877 25.02 -19.76 40.37
CA ILE A 877 25.16 -18.61 41.31
C ILE A 877 25.27 -19.10 42.75
N ARG A 878 24.43 -20.07 43.18
CA ARG A 878 24.45 -20.60 44.55
C ARG A 878 25.65 -21.49 44.85
N PHE A 879 26.15 -22.23 43.85
CA PHE A 879 27.23 -23.20 44.03
C PHE A 879 28.61 -22.51 44.11
N ASN A 880 28.87 -21.53 43.25
CA ASN A 880 30.11 -20.78 43.22
C ASN A 880 29.94 -19.38 43.84
N GLN A 881 29.98 -19.29 45.17
CA GLN A 881 30.03 -17.97 45.86
C GLN A 881 31.28 -17.15 45.49
N ASP A 882 32.33 -17.83 45.00
CA ASP A 882 33.55 -17.23 44.45
C ASP A 882 33.54 -17.08 42.92
N SER A 883 32.40 -17.29 42.24
CA SER A 883 32.32 -17.08 40.79
C SER A 883 32.72 -15.66 40.39
N HIS A 884 33.45 -15.55 39.27
CA HIS A 884 33.86 -14.28 38.70
C HIS A 884 32.80 -13.63 37.78
N ILE A 885 31.60 -14.21 37.63
CA ILE A 885 30.57 -13.63 36.75
C ILE A 885 29.90 -12.41 37.40
N ASP A 886 30.23 -11.21 36.92
CA ASP A 886 29.59 -9.96 37.36
C ASP A 886 28.46 -9.47 36.45
N THR A 887 28.40 -9.98 35.21
CA THR A 887 27.38 -9.60 34.21
C THR A 887 26.70 -10.81 33.59
N TRP A 888 25.38 -10.86 33.75
CA TRP A 888 24.50 -11.83 33.10
C TRP A 888 23.68 -11.14 32.01
N TYR A 889 24.08 -11.31 30.74
CA TYR A 889 23.29 -10.89 29.59
C TYR A 889 22.46 -12.07 29.08
N ILE A 890 21.23 -12.19 29.60
CA ILE A 890 20.34 -13.34 29.43
C ILE A 890 19.00 -12.95 28.76
N ALA A 891 19.05 -11.94 27.90
CA ALA A 891 17.95 -11.50 27.05
C ALA A 891 17.39 -12.63 26.15
N GLY A 892 16.08 -12.68 25.90
CA GLY A 892 15.47 -13.57 24.90
C GLY A 892 15.51 -15.08 25.23
N ASN A 893 15.48 -15.47 26.50
CA ASN A 893 15.62 -16.87 26.93
C ASN A 893 14.33 -17.57 27.33
N ASN A 894 13.18 -16.92 27.12
CA ASN A 894 11.86 -17.39 27.55
C ASN A 894 11.73 -17.53 29.08
N PHE A 895 12.30 -16.57 29.82
CA PHE A 895 12.15 -16.52 31.28
C PHE A 895 10.85 -15.83 31.67
N ASP A 896 9.91 -16.63 32.13
CA ASP A 896 8.66 -16.18 32.74
C ASP A 896 8.81 -15.85 34.23
N SER A 897 7.68 -15.62 34.90
CA SER A 897 7.59 -15.37 36.34
C SER A 897 8.17 -16.50 37.20
N GLU A 898 8.06 -17.77 36.79
CA GLU A 898 8.64 -18.89 37.54
C GLU A 898 10.16 -18.88 37.37
N CYS A 899 10.63 -18.80 36.11
CA CYS A 899 12.04 -18.76 35.76
C CYS A 899 12.78 -17.63 36.49
N ILE A 900 12.25 -16.41 36.45
CA ILE A 900 12.91 -15.25 37.06
C ILE A 900 12.89 -15.32 38.59
N SER A 901 11.90 -15.99 39.21
CA SER A 901 11.87 -16.19 40.66
C SER A 901 13.08 -16.99 41.14
N LEU A 902 13.50 -18.02 40.39
CA LEU A 902 14.66 -18.85 40.73
C LEU A 902 15.95 -18.02 40.73
N ILE A 903 16.16 -17.24 39.66
CA ILE A 903 17.33 -16.37 39.50
C ILE A 903 17.33 -15.28 40.58
N CYS A 904 16.20 -14.61 40.82
CA CYS A 904 16.08 -13.60 41.89
C CYS A 904 16.40 -14.20 43.27
N ASN A 905 15.86 -15.38 43.57
CA ASN A 905 16.13 -16.09 44.84
C ASN A 905 17.60 -16.54 44.98
N ALA A 906 18.35 -16.70 43.89
CA ALA A 906 19.79 -16.92 43.97
C ALA A 906 20.55 -15.59 44.21
N LEU A 907 20.10 -14.49 43.59
CA LEU A 907 20.72 -13.18 43.70
C LEU A 907 20.48 -12.45 45.03
N VAL A 908 19.50 -12.85 45.85
CA VAL A 908 19.18 -12.20 47.15
C VAL A 908 20.42 -11.95 48.03
N ASN A 909 21.34 -12.90 48.10
CA ASN A 909 22.59 -12.83 48.88
C ASN A 909 23.85 -12.74 48.00
N ASP A 910 23.70 -12.58 46.68
CA ASP A 910 24.84 -12.51 45.77
C ASP A 910 25.56 -11.15 45.89
N MET A 911 26.89 -11.21 45.94
CA MET A 911 27.77 -10.05 46.15
C MET A 911 28.67 -9.74 44.94
N LYS A 912 28.40 -10.37 43.79
CA LYS A 912 29.28 -10.37 42.61
C LYS A 912 28.59 -9.76 41.39
N VAL A 913 27.33 -10.12 41.15
CA VAL A 913 26.54 -9.70 40.00
C VAL A 913 26.17 -8.22 40.11
N LYS A 914 26.78 -7.41 39.24
CA LYS A 914 26.52 -5.96 39.11
C LYS A 914 25.52 -5.67 38.01
N ALA A 915 25.38 -6.53 37.00
CA ALA A 915 24.55 -6.28 35.84
C ALA A 915 23.70 -7.49 35.41
N LEU A 916 22.39 -7.27 35.26
CA LEU A 916 21.40 -8.27 34.89
C LEU A 916 20.54 -7.76 33.72
N TRP A 917 20.71 -8.36 32.54
CA TRP A 917 19.99 -7.95 31.33
C TRP A 917 18.97 -9.00 30.91
N LEU A 918 17.69 -8.65 31.00
CA LEU A 918 16.55 -9.55 30.86
C LEU A 918 15.65 -9.22 29.67
N LYS A 919 16.06 -8.29 28.80
CA LYS A 919 15.33 -7.87 27.58
C LYS A 919 14.62 -9.02 26.85
N ARG A 920 13.37 -8.79 26.43
CA ARG A 920 12.53 -9.75 25.67
C ARG A 920 12.37 -11.11 26.37
N ASN A 921 12.06 -11.09 27.66
CA ASN A 921 11.61 -12.26 28.41
C ASN A 921 10.18 -11.99 28.96
N PRO A 922 9.28 -13.00 28.97
CA PRO A 922 7.89 -12.87 29.44
C PRO A 922 7.76 -12.79 30.98
N ILE A 923 8.51 -11.89 31.61
CA ILE A 923 8.55 -11.69 33.07
C ILE A 923 7.18 -11.23 33.57
N LEU A 924 6.57 -10.27 32.87
CA LEU A 924 5.30 -9.63 33.19
C LEU A 924 5.27 -8.95 34.59
N THR A 925 4.16 -8.33 34.94
CA THR A 925 3.94 -7.76 36.28
C THR A 925 4.18 -8.78 37.41
N SER A 926 3.86 -10.06 37.19
CA SER A 926 4.06 -11.14 38.17
C SER A 926 5.54 -11.41 38.47
N GLY A 927 6.39 -11.55 37.45
CA GLY A 927 7.83 -11.79 37.65
C GLY A 927 8.55 -10.59 38.27
N VAL A 928 8.05 -9.37 38.01
CA VAL A 928 8.60 -8.13 38.58
C VAL A 928 8.44 -8.06 40.10
N VAL A 929 7.46 -8.75 40.68
CA VAL A 929 7.33 -8.90 42.14
C VAL A 929 8.60 -9.53 42.73
N HIS A 930 9.15 -10.57 42.08
CA HIS A 930 10.36 -11.25 42.55
C HIS A 930 11.62 -10.40 42.38
N ILE A 931 11.71 -9.61 41.31
CA ILE A 931 12.79 -8.65 41.08
C ILE A 931 12.74 -7.56 42.16
N ALA A 932 11.57 -6.99 42.43
CA ALA A 932 11.36 -5.99 43.47
C ALA A 932 11.58 -6.54 44.89
N GLN A 933 11.31 -7.83 45.14
CA GLN A 933 11.67 -8.51 46.40
C GLN A 933 13.19 -8.61 46.54
N MET A 934 13.89 -9.11 45.51
CA MET A 934 15.35 -9.23 45.50
C MET A 934 16.05 -7.86 45.66
N LEU A 935 15.58 -6.81 44.97
CA LEU A 935 16.16 -5.47 45.06
C LEU A 935 16.04 -4.83 46.46
N ARG A 936 15.08 -5.24 47.30
CA ARG A 936 14.96 -4.73 48.68
C ARG A 936 16.08 -5.23 49.60
N THR A 937 16.77 -6.32 49.23
CA THR A 937 17.81 -6.97 50.05
C THR A 937 19.16 -7.05 49.36
N ASN A 938 19.19 -7.18 48.03
CA ASN A 938 20.43 -7.14 47.27
C ASN A 938 20.96 -5.70 47.19
N HIS A 939 22.22 -5.53 47.54
CA HIS A 939 22.92 -4.24 47.58
C HIS A 939 24.21 -4.28 46.72
N TYR A 940 24.18 -5.03 45.62
CA TYR A 940 25.32 -5.19 44.71
C TYR A 940 24.95 -4.97 43.23
N LEU A 941 23.70 -5.27 42.85
CA LEU A 941 23.21 -5.01 41.50
C LEU A 941 23.14 -3.50 41.24
N GLN A 942 23.77 -3.06 40.14
CA GLN A 942 23.87 -1.67 39.70
C GLN A 942 23.15 -1.42 38.37
N THR A 943 23.06 -2.44 37.51
CA THR A 943 22.39 -2.37 36.20
C THR A 943 21.29 -3.42 36.09
N LEU A 944 20.09 -2.97 35.71
CA LEU A 944 18.94 -3.83 35.45
C LEU A 944 18.27 -3.41 34.12
N ASP A 945 18.24 -4.34 33.16
CA ASP A 945 17.53 -4.15 31.90
C ASP A 945 16.29 -5.03 31.81
N LEU A 946 15.15 -4.38 31.60
CA LEU A 946 13.81 -4.94 31.50
C LEU A 946 13.13 -4.54 30.17
N LEU A 947 13.90 -4.21 29.13
CA LEU A 947 13.37 -3.77 27.84
C LEU A 947 12.42 -4.82 27.23
N ASN A 948 11.17 -4.43 26.99
CA ASN A 948 10.12 -5.30 26.47
C ASN A 948 9.98 -6.59 27.31
N THR A 949 9.61 -6.46 28.58
CA THR A 949 9.36 -7.59 29.50
C THR A 949 7.94 -7.61 30.08
N GLY A 950 7.10 -6.64 29.71
CA GLY A 950 5.67 -6.62 30.01
C GLY A 950 5.32 -6.11 31.41
N LEU A 951 6.12 -5.20 31.97
CA LEU A 951 5.86 -4.62 33.30
C LEU A 951 4.45 -4.01 33.43
N LEU A 952 4.05 -3.21 32.43
CA LEU A 952 2.93 -2.26 32.50
C LEU A 952 3.07 -1.28 33.68
N ASP A 953 2.08 -0.40 33.87
CA ASP A 953 2.12 0.61 34.95
C ASP A 953 2.21 0.00 36.37
N GLU A 954 1.59 -1.17 36.61
CA GLU A 954 1.64 -1.81 37.94
C GLU A 954 3.01 -2.44 38.21
N GLY A 955 3.67 -3.04 37.22
CA GLY A 955 5.04 -3.54 37.36
C GLY A 955 6.03 -2.39 37.58
N CYS A 956 5.83 -1.26 36.90
CA CYS A 956 6.57 -0.03 37.16
C CYS A 956 6.43 0.42 38.62
N LYS A 957 5.19 0.50 39.13
CA LYS A 957 4.91 0.84 40.54
C LYS A 957 5.62 -0.11 41.53
N ILE A 958 5.47 -1.43 41.34
CA ILE A 958 6.07 -2.45 42.22
C ILE A 958 7.60 -2.32 42.26
N LEU A 959 8.22 -1.98 41.13
CA LEU A 959 9.66 -1.79 41.01
C LEU A 959 10.13 -0.50 41.70
N PHE A 960 9.46 0.64 41.45
CA PHE A 960 9.81 1.91 42.09
C PHE A 960 9.54 1.90 43.61
N ASP A 961 8.53 1.17 44.09
CA ASP A 961 8.32 0.90 45.53
C ASP A 961 9.45 0.06 46.17
N ALA A 962 10.34 -0.58 45.39
CA ALA A 962 11.57 -1.19 45.91
C ALA A 962 12.74 -0.19 45.97
N PHE A 963 12.78 0.82 45.10
CA PHE A 963 13.80 1.87 45.11
C PHE A 963 13.69 2.82 46.31
N LYS A 964 12.56 2.80 47.02
CA LYS A 964 12.44 3.43 48.37
C LYS A 964 13.42 2.85 49.39
N VAL A 965 13.92 1.63 49.18
CA VAL A 965 14.90 0.94 50.05
C VAL A 965 16.21 0.64 49.33
N ASN A 966 16.18 0.25 48.05
CA ASN A 966 17.41 -0.01 47.30
C ASN A 966 18.20 1.28 47.07
N ARG A 967 19.52 1.25 47.31
CA ARG A 967 20.44 2.39 47.10
C ARG A 967 21.61 2.09 46.15
N THR A 968 21.54 0.98 45.41
CA THR A 968 22.69 0.47 44.64
C THR A 968 22.43 0.41 43.15
N LEU A 969 21.16 0.32 42.74
CA LEU A 969 20.80 0.36 41.32
C LEU A 969 21.03 1.78 40.77
N LYS A 970 21.87 1.87 39.74
CA LYS A 970 22.24 3.12 39.07
C LYS A 970 21.68 3.23 37.66
N HIS A 971 21.42 2.10 37.00
CA HIS A 971 21.12 2.07 35.57
C HIS A 971 19.90 1.17 35.32
N LEU A 972 18.82 1.76 34.82
CA LEU A 972 17.54 1.10 34.63
C LEU A 972 17.02 1.30 33.21
N TYR A 973 16.70 0.19 32.53
CA TYR A 973 16.11 0.19 31.19
C TYR A 973 14.69 -0.38 31.23
N LEU A 974 13.70 0.47 31.00
CA LEU A 974 12.26 0.11 30.95
C LEU A 974 11.64 0.37 29.57
N ASP A 975 12.45 0.49 28.51
CA ASP A 975 11.96 0.78 27.17
C ASP A 975 10.96 -0.30 26.69
N THR A 976 9.87 0.13 26.04
CA THR A 976 8.81 -0.72 25.48
C THR A 976 8.08 -1.66 26.46
N ASN A 977 7.69 -1.15 27.63
CA ASN A 977 6.94 -1.90 28.65
C ASN A 977 5.47 -1.51 28.78
N GLY A 978 4.95 -0.65 27.90
CA GLY A 978 3.55 -0.22 27.94
C GLY A 978 3.26 0.77 29.07
N LEU A 979 4.29 1.54 29.46
CA LEU A 979 4.19 2.55 30.52
C LEU A 979 3.38 3.76 30.02
N THR A 980 2.52 4.32 30.86
CA THR A 980 1.64 5.44 30.50
C THR A 980 1.90 6.68 31.38
N VAL A 981 1.04 7.70 31.27
CA VAL A 981 0.96 8.83 32.20
C VAL A 981 0.96 8.39 33.68
N LYS A 982 0.41 7.21 34.01
CA LYS A 982 0.43 6.68 35.39
C LYS A 982 1.85 6.37 35.87
N SER A 983 2.66 5.72 35.03
CA SER A 983 4.10 5.53 35.28
C SER A 983 4.85 6.86 35.38
N GLY A 984 4.47 7.87 34.59
CA GLY A 984 5.05 9.21 34.68
C GLY A 984 4.89 9.83 36.07
N ARG A 985 3.71 9.65 36.69
CA ARG A 985 3.44 10.05 38.09
C ARG A 985 4.25 9.27 39.12
N ILE A 986 4.43 7.97 38.91
CA ILE A 986 5.24 7.11 39.80
C ILE A 986 6.70 7.58 39.78
N ILE A 987 7.25 7.82 38.59
CA ILE A 987 8.61 8.34 38.39
C ILE A 987 8.75 9.74 39.01
N ARG A 988 7.73 10.60 38.86
CA ARG A 988 7.70 11.93 39.49
C ARG A 988 7.85 11.84 41.00
N LEU A 989 7.01 11.02 41.65
CA LEU A 989 7.02 10.85 43.12
C LEU A 989 8.38 10.34 43.62
N HIS A 990 9.01 9.42 42.89
CA HIS A 990 10.35 8.92 43.21
C HIS A 990 11.42 10.03 43.17
N PHE A 991 11.36 10.95 42.20
CA PHE A 991 12.27 12.09 42.17
C PHE A 991 11.92 13.17 43.22
N GLU A 992 10.64 13.39 43.53
CA GLU A 992 10.18 14.31 44.59
C GLU A 992 10.63 13.86 46.00
N GLU A 993 10.89 12.56 46.21
CA GLU A 993 11.44 12.01 47.47
C GLU A 993 12.94 12.35 47.69
N ASN A 994 13.65 12.93 46.71
CA ASN A 994 15.04 13.42 46.80
C ASN A 994 16.15 12.39 47.16
N ASP A 995 15.86 11.08 47.12
CA ASP A 995 16.83 9.99 47.39
C ASP A 995 17.06 9.10 46.15
N ASN A 996 17.04 9.72 44.97
CA ASN A 996 17.27 9.01 43.70
C ASN A 996 18.75 8.64 43.52
N GLN A 997 19.03 7.35 43.33
CA GLN A 997 20.38 6.84 43.04
C GLN A 997 20.60 6.49 41.54
N LEU A 998 19.58 6.66 40.69
CA LEU A 998 19.66 6.36 39.26
C LEU A 998 20.47 7.43 38.51
N GLU A 999 21.59 7.02 37.93
CA GLU A 999 22.35 7.83 36.96
C GLU A 999 21.82 7.69 35.53
N SER A 1000 21.13 6.58 35.20
CA SER A 1000 20.59 6.32 33.87
C SER A 1000 19.17 5.75 33.94
N LEU A 1001 18.23 6.38 33.24
CA LEU A 1001 16.84 5.93 33.14
C LEU A 1001 16.38 5.97 31.67
N TYR A 1002 16.11 4.79 31.10
CA TYR A 1002 15.64 4.64 29.72
C TYR A 1002 14.18 4.18 29.68
N LEU A 1003 13.35 4.94 28.98
CA LEU A 1003 11.87 4.89 28.98
C LEU A 1003 11.30 4.94 27.55
N SER A 1004 12.10 4.65 26.52
CA SER A 1004 11.74 4.81 25.11
C SER A 1004 10.62 3.86 24.67
N CYS A 1005 9.87 4.20 23.62
CA CYS A 1005 8.83 3.33 23.03
C CYS A 1005 7.70 2.92 24.00
N ASN A 1006 7.32 3.82 24.89
CA ASN A 1006 6.16 3.72 25.77
C ASN A 1006 5.07 4.73 25.33
N ALA A 1007 4.06 4.96 26.17
CA ALA A 1007 2.88 5.80 25.89
C ALA A 1007 2.76 6.98 26.88
N PHE A 1008 3.87 7.69 27.14
CA PHE A 1008 3.84 8.84 28.04
C PHE A 1008 3.10 10.04 27.43
N GLY A 1009 3.28 10.32 26.13
CA GLY A 1009 2.78 11.54 25.49
C GLY A 1009 3.32 12.81 26.16
N ASP A 1010 2.69 13.96 25.87
CA ASP A 1010 3.01 15.22 26.56
C ASP A 1010 2.68 15.17 28.05
N GLY A 1011 1.57 14.53 28.43
CA GLY A 1011 1.10 14.46 29.81
C GLY A 1011 2.04 13.69 30.75
N GLY A 1012 2.41 12.45 30.39
CA GLY A 1012 3.33 11.64 31.19
C GLY A 1012 4.75 12.20 31.20
N THR A 1013 5.17 12.82 30.09
CA THR A 1013 6.45 13.55 30.01
C THR A 1013 6.47 14.77 30.92
N SER A 1014 5.35 15.50 31.03
CA SER A 1014 5.21 16.63 31.96
C SER A 1014 5.28 16.20 33.42
N GLU A 1015 4.69 15.05 33.79
CA GLU A 1015 4.81 14.49 35.14
C GLU A 1015 6.29 14.18 35.46
N ILE A 1016 7.01 13.48 34.55
CA ILE A 1016 8.45 13.22 34.72
C ILE A 1016 9.24 14.52 34.84
N ALA A 1017 8.94 15.53 34.01
CA ALA A 1017 9.60 16.82 34.04
C ALA A 1017 9.39 17.59 35.36
N VAL A 1018 8.22 17.49 36.00
CA VAL A 1018 8.01 18.07 37.34
C VAL A 1018 8.96 17.42 38.35
N GLY A 1019 9.11 16.09 38.32
CA GLY A 1019 10.00 15.36 39.24
C GLY A 1019 11.48 15.69 39.00
N LEU A 1020 11.89 15.84 37.74
CA LEU A 1020 13.26 16.23 37.37
C LEU A 1020 13.68 17.63 37.88
N LYS A 1021 12.76 18.45 38.40
CA LYS A 1021 13.12 19.71 39.10
C LYS A 1021 13.67 19.46 40.51
N HIS A 1022 13.45 18.27 41.06
CA HIS A 1022 13.91 17.85 42.37
C HIS A 1022 15.15 16.94 42.26
N ASP A 1023 15.22 16.11 41.21
CA ASP A 1023 16.41 15.27 40.98
C ASP A 1023 17.70 16.10 40.74
N GLN A 1024 18.81 15.52 41.20
CA GLN A 1024 20.17 16.06 41.02
C GLN A 1024 21.17 14.99 40.56
N HIS A 1025 20.74 13.73 40.38
CA HIS A 1025 21.65 12.59 40.18
C HIS A 1025 21.64 12.02 38.75
N LEU A 1026 20.54 12.19 38.00
CA LEU A 1026 20.37 11.57 36.69
C LEU A 1026 21.31 12.19 35.65
N LYS A 1027 22.16 11.36 35.05
CA LYS A 1027 23.12 11.74 33.99
C LYS A 1027 22.58 11.47 32.59
N ARG A 1028 21.71 10.46 32.43
CA ARG A 1028 21.19 10.00 31.14
C ARG A 1028 19.69 9.71 31.19
N LEU A 1029 18.92 10.34 30.30
CA LEU A 1029 17.47 10.15 30.17
C LEU A 1029 17.09 9.75 28.73
N GLY A 1030 16.43 8.60 28.59
CA GLY A 1030 15.91 8.10 27.32
C GLY A 1030 14.39 8.20 27.22
N LEU A 1031 13.88 9.00 26.29
CA LEU A 1031 12.46 9.26 26.04
C LEU A 1031 12.10 9.19 24.55
N ALA A 1032 12.91 8.50 23.73
CA ALA A 1032 12.67 8.32 22.30
C ALA A 1032 11.34 7.59 22.02
N SER A 1033 10.62 7.99 20.96
CA SER A 1033 9.35 7.38 20.54
C SER A 1033 8.31 7.18 21.66
N ASN A 1034 7.85 8.27 22.27
CA ASN A 1034 6.84 8.27 23.34
C ASN A 1034 5.58 9.08 23.00
N CYS A 1035 5.35 9.41 21.73
CA CYS A 1035 4.36 10.38 21.28
C CYS A 1035 4.49 11.79 21.90
N ILE A 1036 5.71 12.21 22.22
CA ILE A 1036 5.99 13.53 22.80
C ILE A 1036 5.89 14.60 21.71
N GLY A 1037 5.09 15.63 21.94
CA GLY A 1037 4.93 16.82 21.11
C GLY A 1037 5.73 18.02 21.66
N PRO A 1038 5.47 19.24 21.15
CA PRO A 1038 6.17 20.44 21.59
C PRO A 1038 5.87 20.82 23.05
N ASP A 1039 4.69 20.49 23.58
CA ASP A 1039 4.29 20.85 24.95
C ASP A 1039 5.03 20.02 26.01
N GLY A 1040 5.19 18.71 25.80
CA GLY A 1040 5.99 17.85 26.67
C GLY A 1040 7.49 18.18 26.61
N VAL A 1041 7.99 18.59 25.44
CA VAL A 1041 9.36 19.12 25.33
C VAL A 1041 9.53 20.43 26.07
N ARG A 1042 8.56 21.37 26.01
CA ARG A 1042 8.62 22.60 26.81
C ARG A 1042 8.74 22.29 28.29
N ALA A 1043 7.90 21.40 28.81
CA ALA A 1043 7.93 20.97 30.21
C ALA A 1043 9.29 20.36 30.59
N LEU A 1044 9.86 19.48 29.76
CA LEU A 1044 11.21 18.94 29.96
C LEU A 1044 12.27 20.04 29.98
N VAL A 1045 12.26 20.96 29.01
CA VAL A 1045 13.24 22.06 28.95
C VAL A 1045 13.15 22.96 30.18
N ASP A 1046 11.95 23.25 30.67
CA ASP A 1046 11.74 24.04 31.90
C ASP A 1046 12.32 23.37 33.15
N ALA A 1047 12.41 22.04 33.18
CA ALA A 1047 13.11 21.31 34.24
C ALA A 1047 14.62 21.25 34.00
N LEU A 1048 15.03 21.04 32.74
CA LEU A 1048 16.41 20.74 32.39
C LEU A 1048 17.34 21.95 32.27
N ILE A 1049 16.83 23.17 32.12
CA ILE A 1049 17.67 24.39 32.05
C ILE A 1049 18.65 24.47 33.23
N ALA A 1050 18.16 24.24 34.47
CA ALA A 1050 18.95 24.32 35.69
C ALA A 1050 19.36 22.95 36.26
N HIS A 1051 19.12 21.84 35.56
CA HIS A 1051 19.41 20.50 36.07
C HIS A 1051 20.93 20.28 36.17
N PRO A 1052 21.48 19.92 37.35
CA PRO A 1052 22.91 20.07 37.65
C PRO A 1052 23.82 18.95 37.10
N SER A 1053 23.25 17.87 36.58
CA SER A 1053 23.99 16.64 36.27
C SER A 1053 23.60 15.91 34.98
N LEU A 1054 22.52 16.33 34.28
CA LEU A 1054 22.05 15.61 33.09
C LEU A 1054 22.98 15.92 31.91
N GLN A 1055 23.56 14.87 31.34
CA GLN A 1055 24.55 14.95 30.26
C GLN A 1055 24.00 14.42 28.92
N GLN A 1056 23.06 13.47 28.94
CA GLN A 1056 22.43 12.89 27.76
C GLN A 1056 20.91 12.99 27.82
N LEU A 1057 20.31 13.53 26.77
CA LEU A 1057 18.87 13.52 26.53
C LEU A 1057 18.56 12.88 25.17
N ASN A 1058 17.94 11.71 25.17
CA ASN A 1058 17.51 11.04 23.95
C ASN A 1058 15.99 11.21 23.74
N LEU A 1059 15.59 12.09 22.82
CA LEU A 1059 14.22 12.30 22.38
C LEU A 1059 13.98 11.78 20.95
N GLY A 1060 14.93 11.02 20.40
CA GLY A 1060 14.93 10.56 19.01
C GLY A 1060 13.89 9.46 18.73
N PHE A 1061 14.25 8.55 17.85
CA PHE A 1061 13.40 7.43 17.45
C PHE A 1061 14.10 6.10 17.63
N MET A 1062 13.40 5.15 18.24
CA MET A 1062 13.88 3.78 18.40
C MET A 1062 13.40 2.91 17.24
N LYS A 1063 14.30 2.17 16.57
CA LYS A 1063 13.96 1.27 15.46
C LYS A 1063 12.90 0.23 15.82
N ALA A 1064 12.83 -0.18 17.09
CA ALA A 1064 11.84 -1.11 17.61
C ALA A 1064 10.41 -0.56 17.66
N THR A 1065 10.20 0.77 17.63
CA THR A 1065 8.88 1.43 17.59
C THR A 1065 8.03 0.92 16.43
N ILE A 1066 8.67 0.74 15.27
CA ILE A 1066 8.11 0.03 14.11
C ILE A 1066 7.61 -1.34 14.52
N LEU A 1067 8.50 -2.20 15.01
CA LEU A 1067 8.25 -3.63 15.21
C LEU A 1067 7.11 -3.86 16.21
N LEU A 1068 7.18 -3.14 17.34
CA LEU A 1068 6.36 -3.32 18.53
C LEU A 1068 5.07 -2.47 18.51
N GLY A 1069 4.91 -1.60 17.50
CA GLY A 1069 3.72 -0.78 17.31
C GLY A 1069 3.64 0.45 18.23
N GLY A 1070 4.79 0.96 18.67
CA GLY A 1070 4.88 2.20 19.47
C GLY A 1070 4.58 3.47 18.66
N LEU A 1071 4.68 4.62 19.33
CA LEU A 1071 4.32 5.93 18.78
C LEU A 1071 5.55 6.85 18.71
N ASP A 1072 5.87 7.36 17.52
CA ASP A 1072 7.02 8.26 17.32
C ASP A 1072 6.83 9.60 18.04
N ASN A 1073 7.92 10.26 18.43
CA ASN A 1073 7.88 11.66 18.90
C ASN A 1073 7.63 12.62 17.72
N VAL A 1074 6.93 13.72 17.98
CA VAL A 1074 6.49 14.70 16.97
C VAL A 1074 6.76 16.13 17.47
N ILE A 1075 8.02 16.37 17.82
CA ILE A 1075 8.51 17.62 18.44
C ILE A 1075 8.40 18.82 17.50
N GLY A 1076 8.66 18.62 16.21
CA GLY A 1076 8.56 19.65 15.16
C GLY A 1076 9.47 20.87 15.37
N ASP A 1077 9.22 21.93 14.58
CA ASP A 1077 9.98 23.18 14.65
C ASP A 1077 9.72 23.99 15.93
N GLU A 1078 8.60 23.77 16.59
CA GLU A 1078 8.25 24.43 17.85
C GLU A 1078 9.08 23.86 19.00
N GLY A 1079 9.04 22.54 19.20
CA GLY A 1079 9.86 21.89 20.22
C GLY A 1079 11.37 21.94 19.90
N ALA A 1080 11.77 22.02 18.63
CA ALA A 1080 13.15 22.36 18.27
C ALA A 1080 13.55 23.78 18.75
N GLY A 1081 12.60 24.72 18.81
CA GLY A 1081 12.77 26.03 19.44
C GLY A 1081 12.92 25.96 20.96
N GLU A 1082 12.17 25.09 21.63
CA GLU A 1082 12.35 24.83 23.07
C GLU A 1082 13.73 24.19 23.34
N VAL A 1083 14.16 23.20 22.55
CA VAL A 1083 15.51 22.63 22.69
C VAL A 1083 16.60 23.67 22.38
N SER A 1084 16.34 24.63 21.50
CA SER A 1084 17.25 25.77 21.28
C SER A 1084 17.40 26.65 22.52
N ARG A 1085 16.36 26.79 23.35
CA ARG A 1085 16.43 27.46 24.67
C ARG A 1085 17.26 26.65 25.65
N LEU A 1086 17.10 25.32 25.69
CA LEU A 1086 17.94 24.43 26.50
C LEU A 1086 19.42 24.56 26.14
N ILE A 1087 19.76 24.53 24.84
CA ILE A 1087 21.15 24.65 24.34
C ILE A 1087 21.79 25.99 24.74
N ARG A 1088 21.02 27.10 24.76
CA ARG A 1088 21.54 28.42 25.17
C ARG A 1088 21.78 28.55 26.67
N SER A 1089 20.99 27.85 27.49
CA SER A 1089 20.92 28.10 28.94
C SER A 1089 21.54 27.01 29.81
N ASN A 1090 21.72 25.78 29.31
CA ASN A 1090 22.28 24.67 30.07
C ASN A 1090 23.72 24.33 29.64
N GLU A 1091 24.62 24.20 30.62
CA GLU A 1091 26.05 23.92 30.40
C GLU A 1091 26.43 22.44 30.64
N TYR A 1092 25.53 21.64 31.22
CA TYR A 1092 25.79 20.26 31.61
C TYR A 1092 25.51 19.25 30.49
N ILE A 1093 24.48 19.48 29.67
CA ILE A 1093 24.09 18.58 28.58
C ILE A 1093 25.15 18.57 27.49
N ARG A 1094 25.65 17.36 27.19
CA ARG A 1094 26.68 17.09 26.18
C ARG A 1094 26.12 16.40 24.94
N SER A 1095 25.04 15.64 25.08
CA SER A 1095 24.45 14.86 23.99
C SER A 1095 22.93 15.00 23.93
N ILE A 1096 22.41 15.43 22.78
CA ILE A 1096 20.98 15.46 22.48
C ILE A 1096 20.71 14.66 21.20
N ASP A 1097 19.76 13.73 21.26
CA ASP A 1097 19.23 13.02 20.10
C ASP A 1097 17.80 13.51 19.80
N LEU A 1098 17.62 14.15 18.64
CA LEU A 1098 16.36 14.63 18.07
C LEU A 1098 16.04 13.94 16.73
N THR A 1099 16.58 12.74 16.51
CA THR A 1099 16.37 12.05 15.23
C THR A 1099 14.89 11.72 15.02
N PHE A 1100 14.41 11.88 13.78
CA PHE A 1100 13.09 11.46 13.31
C PHE A 1100 11.90 12.04 14.11
N ASN A 1101 11.90 13.36 14.28
CA ASN A 1101 10.99 14.15 15.10
C ASN A 1101 10.17 15.22 14.32
N GLY A 1102 10.28 15.24 12.99
CA GLY A 1102 9.56 16.20 12.14
C GLY A 1102 10.18 17.59 12.06
N ILE A 1103 11.47 17.73 12.38
CA ILE A 1103 12.17 19.03 12.41
C ILE A 1103 12.53 19.46 10.98
N SER A 1104 12.01 20.61 10.53
CA SER A 1104 12.30 21.15 9.20
C SER A 1104 13.67 21.85 9.16
N GLN A 1105 14.05 22.40 8.00
CA GLN A 1105 15.22 23.27 7.89
C GLN A 1105 15.12 24.51 8.83
N ARG A 1106 13.91 25.05 9.05
CA ARG A 1106 13.69 26.18 9.98
C ARG A 1106 13.98 25.77 11.43
N GLY A 1107 13.51 24.61 11.87
CA GLY A 1107 13.84 24.07 13.19
C GLY A 1107 15.34 23.79 13.35
N LEU A 1108 15.99 23.26 12.31
CA LEU A 1108 17.45 23.06 12.32
C LEU A 1108 18.21 24.39 12.43
N MET A 1109 17.77 25.45 11.75
CA MET A 1109 18.40 26.77 11.85
C MET A 1109 18.31 27.34 13.26
N LYS A 1110 17.17 27.19 13.97
CA LYS A 1110 17.06 27.56 15.40
C LYS A 1110 18.11 26.85 16.26
N LEU A 1111 18.28 25.54 16.03
CA LEU A 1111 19.25 24.71 16.77
C LEU A 1111 20.70 25.13 16.46
N ARG A 1112 21.04 25.39 15.19
CA ARG A 1112 22.34 25.97 14.81
C ARG A 1112 22.57 27.31 15.51
N ASP A 1113 21.59 28.20 15.47
CA ASP A 1113 21.73 29.56 15.98
C ASP A 1113 21.85 29.59 17.51
N ALA A 1114 21.27 28.61 18.21
CA ALA A 1114 21.56 28.36 19.63
C ALA A 1114 22.98 27.82 19.86
N LEU A 1115 23.44 26.89 19.00
CA LEU A 1115 24.76 26.29 19.11
C LEU A 1115 25.91 27.29 18.85
N ARG A 1116 25.64 28.41 18.15
CA ARG A 1116 26.60 29.52 18.00
C ARG A 1116 26.96 30.21 19.32
N GLU A 1117 26.08 30.14 20.32
CA GLU A 1117 26.34 30.67 21.67
C GLU A 1117 26.81 29.59 22.66
N ASN A 1118 26.32 28.36 22.52
CA ASN A 1118 26.70 27.23 23.37
C ASN A 1118 28.17 26.78 23.16
N ARG A 1119 28.86 26.37 24.25
CA ARG A 1119 30.25 25.89 24.25
C ARG A 1119 30.44 24.49 24.84
N THR A 1120 29.34 23.80 25.16
CA THR A 1120 29.36 22.59 26.00
C THR A 1120 28.82 21.35 25.27
N LEU A 1121 27.84 21.53 24.38
CA LEU A 1121 27.20 20.44 23.65
C LEU A 1121 28.18 19.86 22.61
N THR A 1122 28.41 18.54 22.69
CA THR A 1122 29.35 17.81 21.83
C THR A 1122 28.67 16.86 20.86
N THR A 1123 27.41 16.51 21.09
CA THR A 1123 26.60 15.70 20.16
C THR A 1123 25.20 16.29 20.00
N LEU A 1124 24.81 16.58 18.77
CA LEU A 1124 23.44 16.91 18.38
C LEU A 1124 23.06 16.07 17.16
N LYS A 1125 22.20 15.07 17.34
CA LYS A 1125 21.72 14.23 16.23
C LYS A 1125 20.35 14.72 15.76
N VAL A 1126 20.23 15.04 14.49
CA VAL A 1126 19.06 15.74 13.91
C VAL A 1126 18.58 15.14 12.58
N LEU A 1127 19.01 13.93 12.23
CA LEU A 1127 18.53 13.23 11.02
C LEU A 1127 17.01 13.00 11.07
N GLN A 1128 16.29 13.29 9.98
CA GLN A 1128 14.83 13.20 9.91
C GLN A 1128 14.37 12.30 8.74
N PHE A 1129 13.13 11.80 8.80
CA PHE A 1129 12.51 11.11 7.68
C PHE A 1129 12.04 12.14 6.66
N GLY A 1130 12.39 11.96 5.39
CA GLY A 1130 11.90 12.78 4.27
C GLY A 1130 12.32 14.27 4.25
N GLN A 1131 12.94 14.82 5.30
CA GLN A 1131 13.38 16.21 5.29
C GLN A 1131 14.79 16.35 4.72
N VAL A 1132 14.96 17.31 3.80
CA VAL A 1132 16.28 17.69 3.28
C VAL A 1132 16.71 18.92 4.07
N HIS A 1133 17.78 18.77 4.84
CA HIS A 1133 18.43 19.87 5.54
C HIS A 1133 19.68 20.32 4.77
N SER A 1134 19.95 21.62 4.79
CA SER A 1134 21.14 22.21 4.17
C SER A 1134 22.43 21.57 4.70
N GLU A 1135 23.28 21.09 3.79
CA GLU A 1135 24.61 20.58 4.12
C GLU A 1135 25.50 21.65 4.74
N ILE A 1136 25.30 22.93 4.39
CA ILE A 1136 26.00 24.06 5.02
C ILE A 1136 25.59 24.17 6.49
N THR A 1137 24.29 24.15 6.80
CA THR A 1137 23.80 24.22 8.19
C THR A 1137 24.25 23.02 9.03
N LYS A 1138 24.28 21.81 8.44
CA LYS A 1138 24.85 20.62 9.08
C LYS A 1138 26.34 20.77 9.36
N GLU A 1139 27.12 21.29 8.42
CA GLU A 1139 28.56 21.45 8.59
C GLU A 1139 28.89 22.56 9.59
N GLU A 1140 28.12 23.67 9.60
CA GLU A 1140 28.17 24.68 10.67
C GLU A 1140 27.97 24.03 12.04
N ILE A 1141 26.94 23.18 12.20
CA ILE A 1141 26.69 22.43 13.44
C ILE A 1141 27.85 21.50 13.77
N ASN A 1142 28.31 20.67 12.82
CA ASN A 1142 29.40 19.71 13.02
C ASN A 1142 30.69 20.41 13.48
N MET A 1143 31.07 21.52 12.85
CA MET A 1143 32.26 22.30 13.22
C MET A 1143 32.15 22.88 14.64
N MET A 1144 30.97 23.35 15.05
CA MET A 1144 30.75 23.83 16.42
C MET A 1144 30.81 22.68 17.44
N LEU A 1145 30.18 21.53 17.16
CA LEU A 1145 30.24 20.35 18.03
C LEU A 1145 31.68 19.79 18.14
N GLU A 1146 32.46 19.79 17.05
CA GLU A 1146 33.85 19.36 17.06
C GLU A 1146 34.74 20.32 17.85
N THR A 1147 34.50 21.63 17.72
CA THR A 1147 35.16 22.65 18.53
C THR A 1147 34.87 22.43 20.01
N ASN A 1148 33.62 22.19 20.39
CA ASN A 1148 33.24 21.90 21.78
C ASN A 1148 33.90 20.61 22.32
N LYS A 1149 34.07 19.57 21.49
CA LYS A 1149 34.85 18.37 21.88
C LYS A 1149 36.31 18.70 22.15
N ILE A 1150 36.93 19.50 21.28
CA ILE A 1150 38.34 19.91 21.44
C ILE A 1150 38.53 20.71 22.72
N GLU A 1151 37.66 21.68 23.00
CA GLU A 1151 37.76 22.48 24.23
C GLU A 1151 37.52 21.63 25.48
N TRP A 1152 36.56 20.70 25.46
CA TRP A 1152 36.34 19.79 26.59
C TRP A 1152 37.52 18.83 26.82
N GLY A 1153 38.08 18.25 25.74
CA GLY A 1153 39.30 17.44 25.82
C GLY A 1153 40.51 18.25 26.32
N ARG A 1154 40.65 19.50 25.88
CA ARG A 1154 41.69 20.42 26.38
C ARG A 1154 41.55 20.66 27.87
N GLN A 1155 40.34 20.99 28.36
CA GLN A 1155 40.07 21.22 29.79
C GLN A 1155 40.47 20.02 30.66
N VAL A 1156 40.19 18.80 30.19
CA VAL A 1156 40.56 17.58 30.93
C VAL A 1156 42.07 17.31 30.88
N LEU A 1157 42.71 17.49 29.72
CA LEU A 1157 44.16 17.28 29.57
C LEU A 1157 45.02 18.35 30.24
N SER A 1158 44.56 19.61 30.29
CA SER A 1158 45.28 20.71 30.96
C SER A 1158 45.41 20.54 32.46
N ASN A 1159 44.62 19.65 33.06
CA ASN A 1159 44.70 19.28 34.47
C ASN A 1159 45.68 18.12 34.74
N ILE A 1160 46.30 17.54 33.70
CA ILE A 1160 47.03 16.27 33.80
C ILE A 1160 48.54 16.42 33.51
N ASP A 1161 48.99 17.23 32.55
CA ASP A 1161 50.43 17.58 32.46
C ASP A 1161 50.77 18.80 31.57
N GLY A 1162 51.84 19.52 31.95
CA GLY A 1162 52.23 20.82 31.39
C GLY A 1162 53.07 20.80 30.10
N SER A 1163 52.78 19.87 29.16
CA SER A 1163 53.47 19.81 27.86
C SER A 1163 52.63 20.39 26.71
N SER A 1164 53.23 20.52 25.51
CA SER A 1164 52.61 21.19 24.35
C SER A 1164 51.46 20.39 23.71
N LEU A 1165 50.31 20.34 24.39
CA LEU A 1165 49.07 19.70 23.94
C LEU A 1165 48.66 20.16 22.53
N THR A 1166 48.51 19.23 21.59
CA THR A 1166 48.07 19.55 20.23
C THR A 1166 46.54 19.54 20.12
N LYS A 1167 46.02 20.15 19.05
CA LYS A 1167 44.58 20.10 18.71
C LYS A 1167 44.10 18.65 18.51
N ALA A 1168 44.96 17.75 18.05
CA ALA A 1168 44.61 16.35 17.81
C ALA A 1168 44.41 15.58 19.12
N ASP A 1169 45.31 15.75 20.10
CA ASP A 1169 45.22 15.09 21.41
C ASP A 1169 43.94 15.53 22.15
N CYS A 1170 43.65 16.83 22.09
CA CYS A 1170 42.43 17.41 22.63
C CYS A 1170 41.17 16.86 21.94
N LEU A 1171 41.17 16.74 20.60
CA LEU A 1171 40.06 16.14 19.87
C LEU A 1171 39.86 14.66 20.24
N GLN A 1172 40.94 13.88 20.32
CA GLN A 1172 40.88 12.46 20.68
C GLN A 1172 40.31 12.26 22.09
N LYS A 1173 40.79 13.03 23.08
CA LYS A 1173 40.24 12.94 24.44
C LYS A 1173 38.78 13.40 24.51
N GLY A 1174 38.42 14.47 23.80
CA GLY A 1174 37.04 14.93 23.68
C GLY A 1174 36.10 13.94 22.99
N GLN A 1175 36.61 13.18 22.01
CA GLN A 1175 35.88 12.07 21.38
C GLN A 1175 35.68 10.92 22.36
N GLN A 1176 36.72 10.48 23.09
CA GLN A 1176 36.64 9.44 24.12
C GLN A 1176 35.58 9.80 25.18
N LEU A 1177 35.66 10.99 25.78
CA LEU A 1177 34.71 11.45 26.81
C LEU A 1177 33.27 11.52 26.26
N ASN A 1178 33.10 11.92 24.99
CA ASN A 1178 31.80 11.93 24.32
C ASN A 1178 31.28 10.51 24.02
N GLU A 1179 32.15 9.54 23.80
CA GLU A 1179 31.76 8.12 23.71
C GLU A 1179 31.34 7.58 25.07
N GLU A 1180 32.07 7.84 26.15
CA GLU A 1180 31.74 7.45 27.53
C GLU A 1180 30.35 7.97 28.00
N ILE A 1181 29.95 9.18 27.59
CA ILE A 1181 28.60 9.71 27.85
C ILE A 1181 27.52 8.95 27.07
N ASN A 1182 27.78 8.65 25.79
CA ASN A 1182 26.78 8.05 24.90
C ASN A 1182 26.67 6.52 25.05
N PHE A 1183 27.76 5.88 25.44
CA PHE A 1183 27.95 4.45 25.62
C PHE A 1183 28.76 4.25 26.92
N PRO A 1184 28.11 4.32 28.10
CA PRO A 1184 28.78 4.11 29.37
C PRO A 1184 29.36 2.68 29.46
N GLU A 1185 30.31 2.50 30.37
CA GLU A 1185 31.11 1.27 30.53
C GLU A 1185 30.26 0.00 30.56
N HIS A 1186 29.19 -0.03 31.37
CA HIS A 1186 28.28 -1.18 31.49
C HIS A 1186 27.53 -1.53 30.19
N VAL A 1187 27.46 -0.62 29.22
CA VAL A 1187 26.94 -0.87 27.86
C VAL A 1187 28.07 -1.30 26.92
N MET A 1188 29.27 -0.72 27.05
CA MET A 1188 30.48 -1.12 26.30
C MET A 1188 30.81 -2.61 26.51
N GLU A 1189 30.62 -3.10 27.73
CA GLU A 1189 30.75 -4.51 28.11
C GLU A 1189 29.84 -5.45 27.29
N ILE A 1190 28.75 -4.98 26.70
CA ILE A 1190 27.84 -5.82 25.89
C ILE A 1190 27.65 -5.32 24.44
N ILE A 1191 28.57 -4.47 23.96
CA ILE A 1191 28.37 -3.70 22.73
C ILE A 1191 28.56 -4.47 21.40
N SER A 1192 29.07 -5.71 21.43
CA SER A 1192 29.14 -6.58 20.23
C SER A 1192 27.79 -6.68 19.52
N TYR A 1193 26.71 -6.67 20.31
CA TYR A 1193 25.33 -6.77 19.83
C TYR A 1193 24.64 -5.42 19.61
N TYR A 1194 24.89 -4.39 20.43
CA TYR A 1194 24.12 -3.13 20.43
C TYR A 1194 24.21 -2.33 19.11
N ARG A 1195 25.26 -2.51 18.31
CA ARG A 1195 25.40 -1.85 16.99
C ARG A 1195 24.55 -2.47 15.88
N THR A 1196 23.82 -3.56 16.12
CA THR A 1196 23.02 -4.27 15.09
C THR A 1196 21.56 -3.81 14.98
N HIS A 1197 21.08 -2.95 15.88
CA HIS A 1197 19.68 -2.53 15.95
C HIS A 1197 19.50 -1.08 15.48
#